data_AF-A0A351MPH4-F1
#
_entry.id   AF-A0A351MPH4-F1
#
_cell.length_a   1.000
_cell.length_b   1.000
_cell.length_c   1.000
_cell.angle_alpha   90.00
_cell.angle_beta   90.00
_cell.angle_gamma   90.00
#
_symmetry.space_group_name_H-M   'P 1'
#
loop_
_entity.id
_entity.type
_entity.pdbx_description
1 polymer ?
#
loop_
_entity_poly.entity_id
_entity_poly.type
_entity_poly.pdbx_seq_one_letter_code
_entity_poly.pdbx_strand_id
1 'polypeptide(L)'
;AVDLRTALTLPADEALDLAPGLVIDCLVRLDELPTSYGYLVVREGQYMLRINSPDEGGQFAFFVNLGTWEPRVTSPVRAEVGVWYRLRAGWDGRQLTLEINGVRKTTQRAGLAQPSTGELRLGTVAGVLDDLRITNPRPPLLRIAALQQDRAILRAGQDERLYATVENIGTFARAAAAELAGEPGFTVAEPARVELGDLAPGESRLVEWRVRSAEEATYTAAVALMTGDEPVRRVGRTVSFFAEPLMPRPPQVVLDEPATTWYIDSRDGDNNADGLTPATAWHDFTPVNDRTLGPGEQVLLRRGSVFTQELRLRADGAADRWARLGTYGEGARPLIRRDWRLDQRCVLISNPSYLHITGLTVAYAGKGLIVQDQGQGRRGLVIEDCVAHHIEGLYRTGAHGIPEWAGLAGAPGDTATHSAGIAVLGGRPRDVLVRDCETYQCSWGFFAMGENIVVDRVFCHDNIVHNTSPHPAMVQISRSWLTRSLFHAAGWHASAGTMGIMLVNPEGFVIRESTFRAQPDSGSHDQGGIDFENEGNGTLIERCTFEHNAGAAVEVLGLQTPQPRAVEIRGSRFIQNNLAHKLGPSEIYIWGQSPNPEVCCSYGVIEGNGYTLNDGVSWFHNDVPELAEWIERDNTGYATPAELRAAMPLNDHPVAEAGPAVWGDQATIALAGAATDTDTPVGGPLALRWEVIEGPGEATFDPPNAAAPAVTLSQPGDYLLRLVADDGDLWHADTVTAHRLPAGAQTARAWGWATNLDKEGWTDADLGTTLQVFDEQAWPTRAEPIRYVAGGYYIVALDASTTGHLLSPADLNLPAADVDSVRLRLMNSTNATTFRLRLLTDPAAD
;
A
#
# COMPACT_ATOMS: atom_id res chain seq x y z
N ALA A 1 -26.04 36.22 36.12
CA ALA A 1 -26.45 34.87 36.53
C ALA A 1 -27.93 34.64 36.24
N VAL A 2 -28.23 33.65 35.41
CA VAL A 2 -29.58 33.12 35.11
C VAL A 2 -29.71 31.77 35.81
N ASP A 3 -30.79 31.57 36.57
CA ASP A 3 -31.16 30.25 37.10
C ASP A 3 -31.71 29.40 35.95
N LEU A 4 -31.03 28.30 35.65
CA LEU A 4 -31.35 27.42 34.53
C LEU A 4 -32.57 26.52 34.78
N ARG A 5 -33.14 26.52 35.99
CA ARG A 5 -34.42 25.83 36.30
C ARG A 5 -35.61 26.56 35.69
N THR A 6 -35.53 27.89 35.64
CA THR A 6 -36.51 28.74 34.97
C THR A 6 -36.02 29.04 33.57
N ALA A 7 -36.55 28.32 32.58
CA ALA A 7 -36.21 28.56 31.18
C ALA A 7 -36.46 30.04 30.83
N LEU A 8 -35.40 30.76 30.49
CA LEU A 8 -35.50 32.14 29.99
C LEU A 8 -35.60 32.10 28.47
N THR A 9 -36.73 32.56 27.95
CA THR A 9 -36.94 32.73 26.51
C THR A 9 -36.60 34.15 26.11
N LEU A 10 -35.75 34.30 25.11
CA LEU A 10 -35.44 35.57 24.47
C LEU A 10 -36.26 35.71 23.18
N PRO A 11 -36.64 36.94 22.78
CA PRO A 11 -37.36 37.17 21.53
C PRO A 11 -36.62 36.58 20.33
N ALA A 12 -37.36 36.17 19.30
CA ALA A 12 -36.76 35.79 18.03
C ALA A 12 -36.01 36.99 17.43
N ASP A 13 -34.70 36.81 17.26
CA ASP A 13 -33.80 37.79 16.64
C ASP A 13 -32.94 37.04 15.62
N GLU A 14 -33.00 37.49 14.36
CA GLU A 14 -32.23 36.90 13.28
C GLU A 14 -30.73 36.99 13.54
N ALA A 15 -30.24 37.98 14.28
CA ALA A 15 -28.83 38.11 14.65
C ALA A 15 -28.30 36.90 15.45
N LEU A 16 -29.21 36.13 16.06
CA LEU A 16 -28.91 34.90 16.80
C LEU A 16 -29.21 33.64 15.98
N ASP A 17 -29.53 33.75 14.69
CA ASP A 17 -29.69 32.57 13.83
C ASP A 17 -28.34 31.93 13.54
N LEU A 18 -28.33 30.62 13.36
CA LEU A 18 -27.13 29.89 12.99
C LEU A 18 -26.50 30.47 11.71
N ALA A 19 -25.25 30.92 11.83
CA ALA A 19 -24.42 31.37 10.73
C ALA A 19 -22.94 31.10 11.05
N PRO A 20 -22.06 31.10 10.03
CA PRO A 20 -20.63 31.05 10.26
C PRO A 20 -20.16 32.12 11.28
N GLY A 21 -19.17 31.77 12.09
CA GLY A 21 -18.60 32.64 13.12
C GLY A 21 -19.38 32.69 14.44
N LEU A 22 -20.48 31.94 14.58
CA LEU A 22 -21.21 31.83 15.85
C LEU A 22 -20.29 31.34 16.96
N VAL A 23 -20.28 32.04 18.09
CA VAL A 23 -19.58 31.67 19.32
C VAL A 23 -20.50 31.91 20.52
N ILE A 24 -20.65 30.89 21.36
CA ILE A 24 -21.33 30.94 22.65
C ILE A 24 -20.26 30.76 23.72
N ASP A 25 -20.05 31.79 24.53
CA ASP A 25 -19.08 31.80 25.63
C ASP A 25 -19.82 32.05 26.94
N CYS A 26 -19.65 31.18 27.94
CA CYS A 26 -20.36 31.29 29.22
C CYS A 26 -19.65 30.56 30.35
N LEU A 27 -20.01 30.93 31.58
CA LEU A 27 -19.75 30.14 32.80
C LEU A 27 -20.99 29.33 33.15
N VAL A 28 -20.81 28.06 33.50
CA VAL A 28 -21.89 27.20 34.00
C VAL A 28 -21.49 26.50 35.28
N ARG A 29 -22.43 26.37 36.22
CA ARG A 29 -22.33 25.49 37.38
C ARG A 29 -23.62 24.71 37.52
N LEU A 30 -23.53 23.38 37.56
CA LEU A 30 -24.69 22.52 37.78
C LEU A 30 -24.89 22.32 39.28
N ASP A 31 -26.10 22.52 39.77
CA ASP A 31 -26.45 22.21 41.17
C ASP A 31 -26.86 20.73 41.32
N GLU A 32 -27.25 20.09 40.21
CA GLU A 32 -27.57 18.66 40.11
C GLU A 32 -27.25 18.15 38.70
N LEU A 33 -26.88 16.88 38.53
CA LEU A 33 -26.78 16.27 37.20
C LEU A 33 -28.16 15.81 36.72
N PRO A 34 -28.56 16.14 35.48
CA PRO A 34 -29.87 15.74 34.97
C PRO A 34 -29.93 14.23 34.72
N THR A 35 -31.12 13.64 34.92
CA THR A 35 -31.38 12.22 34.64
C THR A 35 -31.55 11.93 33.14
N SER A 36 -31.81 12.97 32.34
CA SER A 36 -31.79 12.98 30.87
C SER A 36 -30.80 14.04 30.38
N TYR A 37 -30.71 14.31 29.08
CA TYR A 37 -29.98 15.47 28.58
C TYR A 37 -30.71 16.77 28.98
N GLY A 38 -29.98 17.89 29.02
CA GLY A 38 -30.57 19.19 29.35
C GLY A 38 -29.86 20.38 28.71
N TYR A 39 -30.63 21.37 28.30
CA TYR A 39 -30.14 22.52 27.55
C TYR A 39 -29.52 23.57 28.46
N LEU A 40 -28.36 24.09 28.05
CA LEU A 40 -27.78 25.31 28.61
C LEU A 40 -28.20 26.50 27.76
N VAL A 41 -27.99 26.39 26.45
CA VAL A 41 -28.39 27.37 25.44
C VAL A 41 -28.94 26.61 24.24
N VAL A 42 -30.16 26.90 23.80
CA VAL A 42 -30.76 26.25 22.62
C VAL A 42 -31.49 27.25 21.76
N ARG A 43 -31.17 27.25 20.46
CA ARG A 43 -31.98 27.87 19.42
C ARG A 43 -32.72 26.76 18.70
N GLU A 44 -34.04 26.71 18.89
CA GLU A 44 -34.84 25.59 18.39
C GLU A 44 -34.64 25.38 16.89
N GLY A 45 -34.38 24.12 16.51
CA GLY A 45 -34.16 23.73 15.12
C GLY A 45 -32.79 24.12 14.54
N GLN A 46 -31.92 24.85 15.26
CA GLN A 46 -30.66 25.35 14.70
C GLN A 46 -29.40 24.95 15.45
N TYR A 47 -29.32 25.20 16.76
CA TYR A 47 -28.14 24.82 17.54
C TYR A 47 -28.48 24.59 19.00
N MET A 48 -27.69 23.75 19.66
CA MET A 48 -27.82 23.51 21.10
C MET A 48 -26.46 23.30 21.75
N LEU A 49 -26.22 24.00 22.86
CA LEU A 49 -25.21 23.71 23.85
C LEU A 49 -25.92 23.06 25.04
N ARG A 50 -25.55 21.81 25.34
CA ARG A 50 -26.25 20.99 26.34
C ARG A 50 -25.30 20.20 27.21
N ILE A 51 -25.84 19.67 28.31
CA ILE A 51 -25.26 18.55 29.05
C ILE A 51 -25.92 17.25 28.56
N ASN A 52 -25.11 16.26 28.20
CA ASN A 52 -25.59 14.94 27.76
C ASN A 52 -26.15 14.14 28.94
N SER A 53 -27.01 13.16 28.66
CA SER A 53 -27.52 12.25 29.69
C SER A 53 -26.40 11.38 30.29
N PRO A 54 -26.64 10.73 31.43
CA PRO A 54 -25.69 9.76 31.99
C PRO A 54 -25.34 8.63 31.01
N ASP A 55 -26.31 8.13 30.25
CA ASP A 55 -26.12 7.08 29.23
C ASP A 55 -25.28 7.56 28.04
N GLU A 56 -25.32 8.86 27.74
CA GLU A 56 -24.46 9.51 26.74
C GLU A 56 -23.13 10.04 27.35
N GLY A 57 -22.81 9.65 28.58
CA GLY A 57 -21.53 9.92 29.23
C GLY A 57 -21.47 11.19 30.09
N GLY A 58 -22.54 11.98 30.21
CA GLY A 58 -22.61 13.13 31.13
C GLY A 58 -21.63 14.27 30.83
N GLN A 59 -21.22 14.42 29.57
CA GLN A 59 -20.32 15.47 29.08
C GLN A 59 -21.10 16.64 28.50
N PHE A 60 -20.48 17.82 28.41
CA PHE A 60 -21.05 18.93 27.66
C PHE A 60 -20.90 18.67 26.16
N ALA A 61 -21.89 19.07 25.37
CA ALA A 61 -21.87 18.88 23.93
C ALA A 61 -22.49 20.06 23.19
N PHE A 62 -21.96 20.32 21.99
CA PHE A 62 -22.44 21.35 21.10
C PHE A 62 -22.83 20.77 19.74
N PHE A 63 -23.98 21.22 19.25
CA PHE A 63 -24.62 20.74 18.04
C PHE A 63 -25.05 21.93 17.19
N VAL A 64 -25.00 21.73 15.88
CA VAL A 64 -25.72 22.53 14.89
C VAL A 64 -26.67 21.61 14.13
N ASN A 65 -27.70 22.17 13.49
CA ASN A 65 -28.62 21.44 12.64
C ASN A 65 -28.49 21.94 11.21
N LEU A 66 -28.03 21.06 10.33
CA LEU A 66 -27.86 21.33 8.89
C LEU A 66 -28.76 20.41 8.04
N GLY A 67 -29.86 19.93 8.63
CA GLY A 67 -30.72 18.86 8.12
C GLY A 67 -30.76 17.65 9.08
N THR A 68 -29.64 17.42 9.79
CA THR A 68 -29.50 16.47 10.91
C THR A 68 -28.76 17.13 12.07
N TRP A 69 -28.85 16.55 13.27
CA TRP A 69 -28.18 17.05 14.49
C TRP A 69 -26.78 16.48 14.74
N GLU A 70 -26.40 15.37 14.11
CA GLU A 70 -25.08 14.74 14.25
C GLU A 70 -24.21 15.00 13.01
N PRO A 71 -22.87 14.95 13.12
CA PRO A 71 -22.09 14.66 14.33
C PRO A 71 -21.90 15.89 15.25
N ARG A 72 -21.99 15.69 16.56
CA ARG A 72 -21.73 16.69 17.62
C ARG A 72 -20.25 16.81 17.99
N VAL A 73 -19.90 17.86 18.71
CA VAL A 73 -18.63 17.94 19.44
C VAL A 73 -18.90 17.82 20.94
N THR A 74 -18.12 16.97 21.62
CA THR A 74 -18.29 16.65 23.04
C THR A 74 -17.06 17.05 23.84
N SER A 75 -17.25 17.54 25.07
CA SER A 75 -16.17 17.93 25.97
C SER A 75 -15.34 16.72 26.40
N PRO A 76 -14.02 16.87 26.62
CA PRO A 76 -13.17 15.78 27.09
C PRO A 76 -13.42 15.40 28.56
N VAL A 77 -14.08 16.28 29.33
CA VAL A 77 -14.38 16.06 30.76
C VAL A 77 -15.88 15.89 30.97
N ARG A 78 -16.24 15.08 31.98
CA ARG A 78 -17.61 14.94 32.48
C ARG A 78 -17.94 16.11 33.41
N ALA A 79 -19.21 16.50 33.46
CA ALA A 79 -19.65 17.56 34.35
C ALA A 79 -19.78 17.04 35.80
N GLU A 80 -19.40 17.87 36.77
CA GLU A 80 -19.53 17.60 38.19
C GLU A 80 -20.43 18.65 38.87
N VAL A 81 -21.16 18.20 39.89
CA VAL A 81 -22.03 19.08 40.69
C VAL A 81 -21.21 20.08 41.48
N GLY A 82 -21.63 21.35 41.48
CA GLY A 82 -21.00 22.42 42.24
C GLY A 82 -19.73 23.00 41.63
N VAL A 83 -19.24 22.46 40.50
CA VAL A 83 -18.04 22.93 39.81
C VAL A 83 -18.40 23.96 38.73
N TRP A 84 -17.63 25.05 38.68
CA TRP A 84 -17.73 26.05 37.61
C TRP A 84 -16.91 25.63 36.39
N TYR A 85 -17.52 25.71 35.21
CA TYR A 85 -16.86 25.48 33.92
C TYR A 85 -16.99 26.72 33.05
N ARG A 86 -15.89 27.13 32.42
CA ARG A 86 -15.92 28.08 31.29
C ARG A 86 -16.09 27.29 30.01
N LEU A 87 -17.19 27.50 29.32
CA LEU A 87 -17.52 26.86 28.05
C LEU A 87 -17.43 27.87 26.92
N ARG A 88 -16.77 27.49 25.84
CA ARG A 88 -16.78 28.24 24.59
C ARG A 88 -17.09 27.31 23.42
N ALA A 89 -18.34 27.36 22.97
CA ALA A 89 -18.82 26.62 21.80
C ALA A 89 -18.76 27.51 20.55
N GLY A 90 -18.44 26.94 19.39
CA GLY A 90 -18.31 27.71 18.16
C GLY A 90 -18.66 26.94 16.89
N TRP A 91 -19.12 27.67 15.88
CA TRP A 91 -19.41 27.19 14.53
C TRP A 91 -18.83 28.16 13.50
N ASP A 92 -17.86 27.71 12.71
CA ASP A 92 -17.23 28.53 11.66
C ASP A 92 -17.82 28.31 10.25
N GLY A 93 -18.86 27.48 10.14
CA GLY A 93 -19.44 27.06 8.86
C GLY A 93 -18.92 25.71 8.35
N ARG A 94 -17.88 25.14 8.95
CA ARG A 94 -17.31 23.81 8.59
C ARG A 94 -16.96 22.96 9.79
N GLN A 95 -16.65 23.58 10.92
CA GLN A 95 -16.18 22.91 12.13
C GLN A 95 -16.96 23.39 13.34
N LEU A 96 -17.47 22.41 14.10
CA LEU A 96 -17.91 22.60 15.47
C LEU A 96 -16.71 22.65 16.39
N THR A 97 -16.66 23.62 17.30
CA THR A 97 -15.67 23.71 18.37
C THR A 97 -16.36 23.70 19.72
N LEU A 98 -15.80 22.98 20.70
CA LEU A 98 -16.15 23.13 22.11
C LEU A 98 -14.87 23.16 22.95
N GLU A 99 -14.67 24.28 23.63
CA GLU A 99 -13.58 24.48 24.57
C GLU A 99 -14.13 24.51 25.99
N ILE A 100 -13.46 23.81 26.90
CA ILE A 100 -13.79 23.78 28.33
C ILE A 100 -12.54 24.04 29.16
N ASN A 101 -12.57 25.10 29.98
CA ASN A 101 -11.43 25.50 30.82
C ASN A 101 -10.08 25.54 30.06
N GLY A 102 -10.08 26.01 28.80
CA GLY A 102 -8.89 26.09 27.95
C GLY A 102 -8.59 24.85 27.09
N VAL A 103 -9.30 23.73 27.29
CA VAL A 103 -9.10 22.50 26.50
C VAL A 103 -10.10 22.44 25.36
N ARG A 104 -9.60 22.41 24.12
CA ARG A 104 -10.41 22.48 22.89
C ARG A 104 -10.62 21.11 22.24
N LYS A 105 -11.86 20.86 21.79
CA LYS A 105 -12.24 19.76 20.88
C LYS A 105 -12.94 20.31 19.64
N THR A 106 -12.86 19.55 18.55
CA THR A 106 -13.42 19.95 17.25
C THR A 106 -14.01 18.76 16.50
N THR A 107 -15.07 19.01 15.73
CA THR A 107 -15.72 18.02 14.85
C THR A 107 -16.06 18.68 13.50
N GLN A 108 -15.76 18.03 12.37
CA GLN A 108 -16.13 18.53 11.04
C GLN A 108 -17.62 18.36 10.77
N ARG A 109 -18.20 19.27 9.99
CA ARG A 109 -19.62 19.30 9.65
C ARG A 109 -19.81 19.97 8.29
N ALA A 110 -20.72 19.44 7.47
CA ALA A 110 -21.10 20.01 6.19
C ALA A 110 -22.62 20.15 6.08
N GLY A 111 -23.07 21.11 5.28
CA GLY A 111 -24.49 21.37 5.02
C GLY A 111 -24.86 22.84 5.22
N LEU A 112 -26.10 23.17 4.86
CA LEU A 112 -26.66 24.52 4.97
C LEU A 112 -27.43 24.67 6.28
N ALA A 113 -27.27 25.82 6.93
CA ALA A 113 -28.08 26.18 8.08
C ALA A 113 -29.55 26.24 7.65
N GLN A 114 -30.41 25.52 8.36
CA GLN A 114 -31.84 25.53 8.07
C GLN A 114 -32.46 26.84 8.61
N PRO A 115 -33.35 27.50 7.86
CA PRO A 115 -34.13 28.62 8.38
C PRO A 115 -34.90 28.18 9.64
N SER A 116 -34.94 29.01 10.67
CA SER A 116 -35.74 28.75 11.87
C SER A 116 -36.35 30.03 12.40
N THR A 117 -37.62 29.95 12.80
CA THR A 117 -38.32 30.98 13.57
C THR A 117 -38.29 30.68 15.07
N GLY A 118 -37.54 29.66 15.49
CA GLY A 118 -37.47 29.21 16.87
C GLY A 118 -36.88 30.27 17.79
N GLU A 119 -37.25 30.25 19.06
CA GLU A 119 -36.74 31.18 20.06
C GLU A 119 -35.38 30.71 20.61
N LEU A 120 -34.59 31.65 21.15
CA LEU A 120 -33.43 31.30 21.96
C LEU A 120 -33.89 31.05 23.40
N ARG A 121 -33.65 29.85 23.93
CA ARG A 121 -33.95 29.50 25.31
C ARG A 121 -32.69 29.19 26.09
N LEU A 122 -32.64 29.68 27.33
CA LEU A 122 -31.58 29.42 28.28
C LEU A 122 -32.12 28.53 29.41
N GLY A 123 -31.53 27.34 29.55
CA GLY A 123 -31.78 26.45 30.68
C GLY A 123 -32.97 25.49 30.56
N THR A 124 -32.70 24.23 30.90
CA THR A 124 -33.68 23.23 31.35
C THR A 124 -33.10 22.33 32.45
N VAL A 125 -32.10 22.83 33.20
CA VAL A 125 -31.29 22.04 34.14
C VAL A 125 -31.17 22.76 35.48
N ALA A 126 -30.95 22.00 36.56
CA ALA A 126 -30.66 22.59 37.87
C ALA A 126 -29.23 23.14 37.89
N GLY A 127 -29.10 24.47 37.86
CA GLY A 127 -27.80 25.14 37.88
C GLY A 127 -27.88 26.62 37.54
N VAL A 128 -26.71 27.24 37.43
CA VAL A 128 -26.54 28.66 37.13
C VAL A 128 -25.72 28.82 35.86
N LEU A 129 -26.20 29.69 34.96
CA LEU A 129 -25.44 30.20 33.82
C LEU A 129 -25.05 31.65 34.11
N ASP A 130 -23.78 31.98 33.92
CA ASP A 130 -23.26 33.33 34.14
C ASP A 130 -22.33 33.77 33.01
N ASP A 131 -22.12 35.08 32.89
CA ASP A 131 -21.25 35.69 31.88
C ASP A 131 -21.48 35.17 30.44
N LEU A 132 -22.75 34.96 30.06
CA LEU A 132 -23.13 34.51 28.73
C LEU A 132 -22.89 35.62 27.70
N ARG A 133 -22.05 35.32 26.71
CA ARG A 133 -21.81 36.13 25.53
C ARG A 133 -22.03 35.28 24.27
N ILE A 134 -22.95 35.72 23.42
CA ILE A 134 -23.13 35.16 22.08
C ILE A 134 -22.59 36.16 21.07
N THR A 135 -21.63 35.74 20.25
CA THR A 135 -21.08 36.54 19.15
C THR A 135 -21.41 35.84 17.85
N ASN A 136 -22.00 36.56 16.90
CA ASN A 136 -22.39 35.99 15.61
C ASN A 136 -22.12 37.02 14.50
N PRO A 137 -20.90 37.04 13.94
CA PRO A 137 -20.50 38.01 12.93
C PRO A 137 -21.05 37.70 11.53
N ARG A 138 -21.52 36.46 11.30
CA ARG A 138 -22.23 36.02 10.09
C ARG A 138 -21.51 36.36 8.78
N PRO A 139 -20.19 36.10 8.63
CA PRO A 139 -19.50 36.40 7.38
C PRO A 139 -20.03 35.50 6.24
N PRO A 140 -19.92 35.96 4.99
CA PRO A 140 -20.13 35.08 3.84
C PRO A 140 -19.12 33.94 3.88
N LEU A 141 -19.50 32.77 3.40
CA LEU A 141 -18.63 31.60 3.37
C LEU A 141 -18.77 30.86 2.05
N LEU A 142 -17.75 30.99 1.21
CA LEU A 142 -17.67 30.28 -0.06
C LEU A 142 -16.89 28.96 0.11
N ARG A 143 -17.33 27.92 -0.60
CA ARG A 143 -16.60 26.68 -0.76
C ARG A 143 -16.49 26.25 -2.20
N ILE A 144 -15.47 25.45 -2.47
CA ILE A 144 -15.41 24.63 -3.68
C ILE A 144 -16.07 23.30 -3.32
N ALA A 145 -17.24 23.02 -3.90
CA ALA A 145 -17.94 21.75 -3.72
C ALA A 145 -17.26 20.63 -4.53
N ALA A 146 -16.80 20.95 -5.74
CA ALA A 146 -16.00 20.07 -6.57
C ALA A 146 -14.96 20.90 -7.32
N LEU A 147 -13.72 20.40 -7.39
CA LEU A 147 -12.70 20.84 -8.34
C LEU A 147 -12.47 19.66 -9.28
N GLN A 148 -12.67 19.85 -10.57
CA GLN A 148 -12.66 18.79 -11.57
C GLN A 148 -11.67 19.11 -12.69
N GLN A 149 -11.24 18.06 -13.38
CA GLN A 149 -10.47 18.17 -14.61
C GLN A 149 -11.18 17.39 -15.71
N ASP A 150 -11.03 17.85 -16.95
CA ASP A 150 -11.76 17.33 -18.12
C ASP A 150 -11.45 15.87 -18.48
N ARG A 151 -10.30 15.38 -18.04
CA ARG A 151 -9.74 14.06 -18.35
C ARG A 151 -8.89 13.58 -17.19
N ALA A 152 -8.65 12.27 -17.07
CA ALA A 152 -7.78 11.75 -16.02
C ALA A 152 -6.33 12.28 -16.13
N ILE A 153 -5.81 12.39 -17.35
CA ILE A 153 -4.40 12.73 -17.60
C ILE A 153 -4.30 14.04 -18.38
N LEU A 154 -3.82 15.11 -17.72
CA LEU A 154 -3.59 16.40 -18.37
C LEU A 154 -2.36 16.34 -19.26
N ARG A 155 -2.38 17.04 -20.41
CA ARG A 155 -1.30 16.95 -21.41
C ARG A 155 -0.47 18.22 -21.45
N ALA A 156 0.84 18.06 -21.35
CA ALA A 156 1.80 19.13 -21.57
C ALA A 156 1.73 19.63 -23.02
N GLY A 157 1.91 20.93 -23.21
CA GLY A 157 1.84 21.62 -24.49
C GLY A 157 0.42 21.90 -25.00
N GLN A 158 -0.63 21.45 -24.31
CA GLN A 158 -2.03 21.62 -24.73
C GLN A 158 -2.82 22.54 -23.78
N ASP A 159 -3.92 23.10 -24.28
CA ASP A 159 -4.90 23.74 -23.39
C ASP A 159 -5.76 22.64 -22.77
N GLU A 160 -5.78 22.59 -21.46
CA GLU A 160 -6.60 21.70 -20.65
C GLU A 160 -7.61 22.52 -19.85
N ARG A 161 -8.63 21.87 -19.29
CA ARG A 161 -9.70 22.53 -18.55
C ARG A 161 -9.80 22.04 -17.12
N LEU A 162 -9.91 22.99 -16.20
CA LEU A 162 -10.29 22.76 -14.81
C LEU A 162 -11.64 23.42 -14.55
N TYR A 163 -12.48 22.75 -13.77
CA TYR A 163 -13.80 23.26 -13.40
C TYR A 163 -13.93 23.32 -11.89
N ALA A 164 -14.59 24.33 -11.36
CA ALA A 164 -14.99 24.36 -9.97
C ALA A 164 -16.46 24.71 -9.80
N THR A 165 -17.17 23.95 -8.97
CA THR A 165 -18.47 24.37 -8.46
C THR A 165 -18.25 25.17 -7.18
N VAL A 166 -18.45 26.48 -7.26
CA VAL A 166 -18.38 27.39 -6.11
C VAL A 166 -19.76 27.51 -5.51
N GLU A 167 -19.87 27.27 -4.21
CA GLU A 167 -21.13 27.33 -3.46
C GLU A 167 -20.99 28.28 -2.29
N ASN A 168 -22.03 29.08 -2.03
CA ASN A 168 -22.13 29.86 -0.81
C ASN A 168 -22.86 29.08 0.29
N ILE A 169 -22.13 28.64 1.31
CA ILE A 169 -22.68 27.92 2.47
C ILE A 169 -22.85 28.81 3.72
N GLY A 170 -22.60 30.11 3.59
CA GLY A 170 -22.71 31.09 4.65
C GLY A 170 -23.88 32.05 4.45
N THR A 171 -23.67 33.31 4.82
CA THR A 171 -24.61 34.39 4.50
C THR A 171 -24.35 34.94 3.09
N PHE A 172 -25.23 35.83 2.64
CA PHE A 172 -25.15 36.46 1.31
C PHE A 172 -23.75 37.01 1.00
N ALA A 173 -23.16 36.55 -0.11
CA ALA A 173 -21.85 36.97 -0.57
C ALA A 173 -22.01 38.00 -1.70
N ARG A 174 -21.48 39.21 -1.50
CA ARG A 174 -21.47 40.27 -2.52
C ARG A 174 -20.25 40.15 -3.40
N ALA A 175 -20.43 40.36 -4.71
CA ALA A 175 -19.34 40.38 -5.70
C ALA A 175 -18.38 39.20 -5.49
N ALA A 176 -18.93 37.98 -5.45
CA ALA A 176 -18.15 36.78 -5.35
C ALA A 176 -17.35 36.56 -6.64
N ALA A 177 -16.13 36.05 -6.49
CA ALA A 177 -15.28 35.67 -7.60
C ALA A 177 -14.43 34.45 -7.23
N ALA A 178 -13.96 33.75 -8.25
CA ALA A 178 -12.99 32.67 -8.11
C ALA A 178 -11.77 32.96 -9.00
N GLU A 179 -10.60 32.95 -8.40
CA GLU A 179 -9.33 33.22 -9.07
C GLU A 179 -8.44 31.98 -8.99
N LEU A 180 -7.98 31.49 -10.15
CA LEU A 180 -7.03 30.38 -10.21
C LEU A 180 -5.64 30.93 -10.49
N ALA A 181 -4.68 30.49 -9.68
CA ALA A 181 -3.26 30.70 -9.88
C ALA A 181 -2.52 29.37 -9.76
N GLY A 182 -1.29 29.32 -10.25
CA GLY A 182 -0.39 28.20 -9.97
C GLY A 182 1.06 28.64 -9.93
N GLU A 183 1.92 27.65 -9.71
CA GLU A 183 3.37 27.82 -9.61
C GLU A 183 4.00 28.17 -10.96
N PRO A 184 5.25 28.69 -10.98
CA PRO A 184 5.96 28.94 -12.23
C PRO A 184 5.95 27.71 -13.16
N GLY A 185 5.57 27.91 -14.43
CA GLY A 185 5.39 26.83 -15.42
C GLY A 185 3.92 26.44 -15.64
N PHE A 186 3.04 26.68 -14.66
CA PHE A 186 1.60 26.53 -14.79
C PHE A 186 0.95 27.83 -15.24
N THR A 187 0.39 27.83 -16.45
CA THR A 187 -0.28 29.00 -17.03
C THR A 187 -1.78 28.84 -16.93
N VAL A 188 -2.46 29.86 -16.41
CA VAL A 188 -3.92 30.00 -16.48
C VAL A 188 -4.22 30.99 -17.60
N ALA A 189 -4.87 30.52 -18.66
CA ALA A 189 -5.29 31.39 -19.75
C ALA A 189 -6.51 32.23 -19.34
N GLU A 190 -6.70 33.40 -19.98
CA GLU A 190 -7.79 34.31 -19.62
C GLU A 190 -9.19 33.66 -19.81
N PRO A 191 -10.12 33.90 -18.86
CA PRO A 191 -9.92 34.68 -17.63
C PRO A 191 -9.36 33.85 -16.45
N ALA A 192 -8.31 34.34 -15.77
CA ALA A 192 -7.81 33.72 -14.53
C ALA A 192 -8.73 33.96 -13.32
N ARG A 193 -9.39 35.12 -13.30
CA ARG A 193 -10.43 35.50 -12.34
C ARG A 193 -11.80 35.45 -13.01
N VAL A 194 -12.71 34.67 -12.46
CA VAL A 194 -14.09 34.54 -12.93
C VAL A 194 -15.02 35.20 -11.93
N GLU A 195 -15.73 36.23 -12.39
CA GLU A 195 -16.74 36.94 -11.61
C GLU A 195 -18.01 36.10 -11.52
N LEU A 196 -18.43 35.78 -10.30
CA LEU A 196 -19.65 35.02 -10.00
C LEU A 196 -20.84 35.93 -9.71
N GLY A 197 -20.56 37.20 -9.37
CA GLY A 197 -21.57 38.17 -8.95
C GLY A 197 -22.05 37.92 -7.52
N ASP A 198 -23.25 38.36 -7.20
CA ASP A 198 -23.83 38.13 -5.89
C ASP A 198 -24.31 36.67 -5.77
N LEU A 199 -24.02 36.03 -4.63
CA LEU A 199 -24.44 34.66 -4.33
C LEU A 199 -25.26 34.59 -3.04
N ALA A 200 -26.51 34.14 -3.14
CA ALA A 200 -27.36 33.87 -1.99
C ALA A 200 -26.90 32.60 -1.24
N PRO A 201 -27.27 32.43 0.05
CA PRO A 201 -27.03 31.17 0.76
C PRO A 201 -27.61 29.96 0.02
N GLY A 202 -26.83 28.90 -0.13
CA GLY A 202 -27.16 27.68 -0.87
C GLY A 202 -27.06 27.79 -2.40
N GLU A 203 -26.72 28.97 -2.92
CA GLU A 203 -26.51 29.15 -4.36
C GLU A 203 -25.14 28.65 -4.79
N SER A 204 -25.10 28.00 -5.95
CA SER A 204 -23.87 27.52 -6.58
C SER A 204 -23.71 28.08 -8.00
N ARG A 205 -22.44 28.16 -8.44
CA ARG A 205 -22.03 28.55 -9.79
C ARG A 205 -20.86 27.69 -10.25
N LEU A 206 -20.90 27.31 -11.52
CA LEU A 206 -19.77 26.67 -12.19
C LEU A 206 -18.76 27.73 -12.65
N VAL A 207 -17.49 27.42 -12.45
CA VAL A 207 -16.35 28.18 -12.95
C VAL A 207 -15.52 27.25 -13.82
N GLU A 208 -15.04 27.76 -14.94
CA GLU A 208 -14.12 27.06 -15.85
C GLU A 208 -12.86 27.89 -16.02
N TRP A 209 -11.71 27.21 -15.94
CA TRP A 209 -10.41 27.77 -16.31
C TRP A 209 -9.75 26.92 -17.38
N ARG A 210 -9.12 27.60 -18.33
CA ARG A 210 -8.18 26.96 -19.26
C ARG A 210 -6.77 27.04 -18.68
N VAL A 211 -6.11 25.89 -18.60
CA VAL A 211 -4.79 25.76 -17.98
C VAL A 211 -3.84 25.09 -18.95
N ARG A 212 -2.56 25.40 -18.86
CA ARG A 212 -1.51 24.83 -19.71
C ARG A 212 -0.20 24.72 -18.93
N SER A 213 0.52 23.64 -19.19
CA SER A 213 1.94 23.51 -18.90
C SER A 213 2.70 23.33 -20.20
N ALA A 214 3.88 23.93 -20.35
CA ALA A 214 4.76 23.65 -21.50
C ALA A 214 5.53 22.33 -21.33
N GLU A 215 5.77 21.91 -20.09
CA GLU A 215 6.58 20.76 -19.72
C GLU A 215 5.75 19.69 -19.00
N GLU A 216 6.28 18.48 -18.93
CA GLU A 216 5.73 17.45 -18.05
C GLU A 216 6.12 17.77 -16.61
N ALA A 217 5.13 18.02 -15.76
CA ALA A 217 5.37 18.49 -14.40
C ALA A 217 4.12 18.34 -13.55
N THR A 218 4.33 18.30 -12.24
CA THR A 218 3.28 18.34 -11.24
C THR A 218 3.29 19.71 -10.56
N TYR A 219 2.13 20.35 -10.47
CA TYR A 219 1.95 21.68 -9.89
C TYR A 219 0.88 21.68 -8.81
N THR A 220 0.91 22.70 -7.96
CA THR A 220 -0.25 23.06 -7.12
C THR A 220 -1.11 24.10 -7.83
N ALA A 221 -2.33 23.74 -8.21
CA ALA A 221 -3.39 24.65 -8.65
C ALA A 221 -4.08 25.26 -7.43
N ALA A 222 -3.93 26.58 -7.24
CA ALA A 222 -4.46 27.31 -6.09
C ALA A 222 -5.66 28.18 -6.50
N VAL A 223 -6.84 27.83 -6.01
CA VAL A 223 -8.07 28.58 -6.21
C VAL A 223 -8.33 29.48 -5.00
N ALA A 224 -8.39 30.79 -5.21
CA ALA A 224 -8.85 31.76 -4.24
C ALA A 224 -10.34 32.08 -4.48
N LEU A 225 -11.16 31.91 -3.45
CA LEU A 225 -12.55 32.38 -3.45
C LEU A 225 -12.59 33.74 -2.75
N MET A 226 -13.26 34.69 -3.39
CA MET A 226 -13.24 36.11 -3.04
C MET A 226 -14.65 36.59 -2.72
N THR A 227 -14.74 37.59 -1.85
CA THR A 227 -15.93 38.45 -1.75
C THR A 227 -15.47 39.90 -1.86
N GLY A 228 -15.83 40.58 -2.95
CA GLY A 228 -15.17 41.83 -3.33
C GLY A 228 -13.71 41.58 -3.74
N ASP A 229 -12.78 42.31 -3.11
CA ASP A 229 -11.33 42.17 -3.39
C ASP A 229 -10.57 41.37 -2.31
N GLU A 230 -11.28 40.89 -1.28
CA GLU A 230 -10.66 40.15 -0.17
C GLU A 230 -10.83 38.63 -0.35
N PRO A 231 -9.75 37.84 -0.23
CA PRO A 231 -9.82 36.39 -0.27
C PRO A 231 -10.46 35.86 1.01
N VAL A 232 -11.59 35.17 0.88
CA VAL A 232 -12.25 34.50 2.00
C VAL A 232 -11.79 33.05 2.16
N ARG A 233 -11.26 32.44 1.10
CA ARG A 233 -10.73 31.07 1.13
C ARG A 233 -9.69 30.83 0.04
N ARG A 234 -8.72 29.96 0.33
CA ARG A 234 -7.82 29.38 -0.68
C ARG A 234 -7.87 27.86 -0.61
N VAL A 235 -7.84 27.20 -1.76
CA VAL A 235 -7.83 25.74 -1.90
C VAL A 235 -6.73 25.38 -2.88
N GLY A 236 -5.79 24.53 -2.47
CA GLY A 236 -4.78 23.97 -3.36
C GLY A 236 -5.18 22.56 -3.79
N ARG A 237 -4.86 22.19 -5.03
CA ARG A 237 -4.96 20.81 -5.54
C ARG A 237 -3.75 20.50 -6.40
N THR A 238 -3.23 19.28 -6.29
CA THR A 238 -2.19 18.77 -7.17
C THR A 238 -2.75 18.53 -8.57
N VAL A 239 -2.02 18.95 -9.60
CA VAL A 239 -2.33 18.68 -11.01
C VAL A 239 -1.07 18.23 -11.73
N SER A 240 -1.13 17.11 -12.44
CA SER A 240 0.02 16.50 -13.12
C SER A 240 -0.18 16.52 -14.64
N PHE A 241 0.77 17.14 -15.35
CA PHE A 241 0.83 17.18 -16.80
C PHE A 241 1.82 16.14 -17.32
N PHE A 242 1.41 15.40 -18.34
CA PHE A 242 2.19 14.36 -19.00
C PHE A 242 2.52 14.75 -20.43
N ALA A 243 3.68 14.33 -20.94
CA ALA A 243 4.02 14.54 -22.33
C ALA A 243 3.21 13.63 -23.27
N GLU A 244 3.12 14.06 -24.54
CA GLU A 244 2.60 13.24 -25.65
C GLU A 244 3.77 12.82 -26.56
N PRO A 245 3.80 11.56 -27.06
CA PRO A 245 2.88 10.47 -26.74
C PRO A 245 2.96 10.05 -25.26
N LEU A 246 1.82 9.61 -24.70
CA LEU A 246 1.70 9.17 -23.32
C LEU A 246 2.48 7.85 -23.08
N MET A 247 3.77 7.97 -22.79
CA MET A 247 4.69 6.87 -22.48
C MET A 247 5.59 7.22 -21.29
N PRO A 248 5.99 6.22 -20.46
CA PRO A 248 6.93 6.45 -19.38
C PRO A 248 8.29 6.88 -19.94
N ARG A 249 8.95 7.80 -19.22
CA ARG A 249 10.32 8.24 -19.50
C ARG A 249 11.21 7.89 -18.31
N PRO A 250 11.53 6.60 -18.13
CA PRO A 250 12.30 6.18 -16.98
C PRO A 250 13.72 6.75 -17.06
N PRO A 251 14.38 6.97 -15.89
CA PRO A 251 15.76 7.38 -15.87
C PRO A 251 16.64 6.41 -16.66
N GLN A 252 17.58 6.95 -17.44
CA GLN A 252 18.54 6.16 -18.19
C GLN A 252 19.81 6.00 -17.35
N VAL A 253 20.17 4.76 -17.05
CA VAL A 253 21.38 4.42 -16.29
C VAL A 253 22.62 4.74 -17.13
N VAL A 254 23.55 5.52 -16.60
CA VAL A 254 24.84 5.83 -17.24
C VAL A 254 25.97 5.23 -16.42
N LEU A 255 26.40 4.03 -16.83
CA LEU A 255 27.53 3.30 -16.28
C LEU A 255 28.72 3.44 -17.25
N ASP A 256 29.43 4.56 -17.19
CA ASP A 256 30.72 4.74 -17.85
C ASP A 256 31.82 3.88 -17.19
N GLU A 257 33.09 4.04 -17.59
CA GLU A 257 34.24 3.41 -16.95
C GLU A 257 34.17 3.56 -15.41
N PRO A 258 34.22 2.45 -14.64
CA PRO A 258 34.08 2.50 -13.19
C PRO A 258 35.17 3.34 -12.54
N ALA A 259 34.81 4.10 -11.51
CA ALA A 259 35.78 4.87 -10.73
C ALA A 259 36.57 3.96 -9.79
N THR A 260 35.88 3.36 -8.80
CA THR A 260 36.42 2.28 -7.97
C THR A 260 35.39 1.18 -7.88
N THR A 261 35.83 -0.07 -7.92
CA THR A 261 34.97 -1.25 -7.78
C THR A 261 35.43 -2.08 -6.60
N TRP A 262 34.50 -2.36 -5.68
CA TRP A 262 34.72 -3.28 -4.56
C TRP A 262 34.02 -4.60 -4.82
N TYR A 263 34.74 -5.69 -4.59
CA TYR A 263 34.27 -7.06 -4.79
C TYR A 263 34.06 -7.72 -3.43
N ILE A 264 32.93 -8.42 -3.29
CA ILE A 264 32.59 -9.15 -2.06
C ILE A 264 32.16 -10.57 -2.41
N ASP A 265 32.74 -11.54 -1.71
CA ASP A 265 32.56 -12.97 -1.89
C ASP A 265 32.56 -13.70 -0.53
N SER A 266 31.39 -14.18 -0.11
CA SER A 266 31.26 -14.93 1.16
C SER A 266 31.88 -16.33 1.16
N ARG A 267 32.37 -16.82 0.02
CA ARG A 267 32.97 -18.15 -0.09
C ARG A 267 34.48 -18.08 0.10
N ASP A 268 35.13 -17.22 -0.69
CA ASP A 268 36.58 -17.20 -0.85
C ASP A 268 37.22 -15.85 -0.45
N GLY A 269 36.42 -14.84 -0.07
CA GLY A 269 36.91 -13.50 0.27
C GLY A 269 37.65 -13.41 1.60
N ASP A 270 38.48 -12.37 1.75
CA ASP A 270 39.23 -12.03 2.96
C ASP A 270 39.11 -10.53 3.27
N ASN A 271 38.57 -10.19 4.44
CA ASN A 271 38.41 -8.79 4.87
C ASN A 271 39.73 -8.06 5.14
N ASN A 272 40.87 -8.76 5.17
CA ASN A 272 42.20 -8.14 5.25
C ASN A 272 42.75 -7.73 3.87
N ALA A 273 42.11 -8.16 2.78
CA ALA A 273 42.46 -7.76 1.43
C ALA A 273 41.92 -6.36 1.09
N ASP A 274 42.30 -5.82 -0.07
CA ASP A 274 41.89 -4.47 -0.49
C ASP A 274 40.48 -4.38 -1.10
N GLY A 275 39.87 -5.52 -1.46
CA GLY A 275 38.56 -5.57 -2.09
C GLY A 275 38.53 -5.08 -3.54
N LEU A 276 39.66 -4.71 -4.15
CA LEU A 276 39.70 -3.98 -5.43
C LEU A 276 39.70 -4.88 -6.68
N THR A 277 39.82 -6.19 -6.50
CA THR A 277 39.76 -7.17 -7.59
C THR A 277 38.94 -8.38 -7.16
N PRO A 278 38.40 -9.18 -8.11
CA PRO A 278 37.74 -10.45 -7.77
C PRO A 278 38.59 -11.40 -6.91
N ALA A 279 39.92 -11.39 -7.09
CA ALA A 279 40.86 -12.25 -6.36
C ALA A 279 41.22 -11.71 -4.96
N THR A 280 40.95 -10.43 -4.70
CA THR A 280 41.17 -9.76 -3.42
C THR A 280 39.85 -9.31 -2.79
N ALA A 281 38.75 -9.97 -3.15
CA ALA A 281 37.41 -9.66 -2.67
C ALA A 281 37.32 -9.78 -1.14
N TRP A 282 36.47 -8.95 -0.55
CA TRP A 282 36.14 -9.03 0.87
C TRP A 282 35.20 -10.20 1.15
N HIS A 283 35.25 -10.72 2.37
CA HIS A 283 34.42 -11.85 2.79
C HIS A 283 32.96 -11.44 3.03
N ASP A 284 32.75 -10.27 3.65
CA ASP A 284 31.43 -9.80 4.05
C ASP A 284 31.27 -8.29 3.84
N PHE A 285 30.18 -7.72 4.37
CA PHE A 285 29.85 -6.31 4.16
C PHE A 285 30.55 -5.36 5.14
N THR A 286 31.32 -5.87 6.11
CA THR A 286 31.99 -5.04 7.12
C THR A 286 32.80 -3.88 6.54
N PRO A 287 33.57 -4.06 5.44
CA PRO A 287 34.35 -2.97 4.88
C PRO A 287 33.54 -1.93 4.07
N VAL A 288 32.32 -2.28 3.62
CA VAL A 288 31.45 -1.39 2.82
C VAL A 288 30.28 -0.81 3.59
N ASN A 289 29.89 -1.40 4.71
CA ASN A 289 28.69 -1.00 5.41
C ASN A 289 28.78 0.47 5.85
N ASP A 290 27.68 1.20 5.60
CA ASP A 290 27.50 2.63 5.82
C ASP A 290 28.28 3.57 4.88
N ARG A 291 29.02 3.01 3.91
CA ARG A 291 29.72 3.79 2.89
C ARG A 291 28.75 4.53 1.97
N THR A 292 29.19 5.70 1.48
CA THR A 292 28.53 6.43 0.39
C THR A 292 29.28 6.18 -0.90
N LEU A 293 28.61 5.58 -1.90
CA LEU A 293 29.14 5.41 -3.24
C LEU A 293 29.06 6.73 -4.01
N GLY A 294 30.19 7.21 -4.51
CA GLY A 294 30.26 8.38 -5.37
C GLY A 294 29.99 8.07 -6.85
N PRO A 295 30.11 9.07 -7.75
CA PRO A 295 29.82 8.89 -9.17
C PRO A 295 30.76 7.87 -9.81
N GLY A 296 30.21 6.80 -10.40
CA GLY A 296 30.94 5.71 -11.06
C GLY A 296 31.48 4.64 -10.11
N GLU A 297 31.30 4.78 -8.80
CA GLU A 297 31.75 3.77 -7.83
C GLU A 297 30.79 2.59 -7.74
N GLN A 298 31.33 1.39 -7.51
CA GLN A 298 30.57 0.15 -7.55
C GLN A 298 30.88 -0.79 -6.38
N VAL A 299 29.85 -1.46 -5.87
CA VAL A 299 29.97 -2.66 -5.03
C VAL A 299 29.39 -3.83 -5.82
N LEU A 300 30.19 -4.86 -6.06
CA LEU A 300 29.81 -6.06 -6.81
C LEU A 300 29.85 -7.28 -5.89
N LEU A 301 28.72 -7.98 -5.81
CA LEU A 301 28.58 -9.19 -5.01
C LEU A 301 28.76 -10.42 -5.92
N ARG A 302 29.56 -11.40 -5.48
CA ARG A 302 29.82 -12.58 -6.30
C ARG A 302 28.56 -13.43 -6.44
N ARG A 303 28.25 -13.84 -7.67
CA ARG A 303 27.22 -14.85 -7.92
C ARG A 303 27.55 -16.15 -7.17
N GLY A 304 26.51 -16.75 -6.61
CA GLY A 304 26.58 -17.91 -5.72
C GLY A 304 26.90 -17.61 -4.26
N SER A 305 27.33 -16.40 -3.89
CA SER A 305 27.53 -16.06 -2.49
C SER A 305 26.20 -16.02 -1.73
N VAL A 306 26.24 -16.47 -0.48
CA VAL A 306 25.17 -16.32 0.51
C VAL A 306 25.70 -15.45 1.64
N PHE A 307 25.04 -14.33 1.90
CA PHE A 307 25.42 -13.37 2.92
C PHE A 307 24.40 -13.38 4.06
N THR A 308 24.89 -13.52 5.29
CA THR A 308 24.10 -13.50 6.53
C THR A 308 24.31 -12.21 7.33
N GLN A 309 24.87 -11.16 6.71
CA GLN A 309 24.99 -9.81 7.27
C GLN A 309 24.00 -8.87 6.55
N GLU A 310 23.48 -7.85 7.24
CA GLU A 310 22.69 -6.79 6.60
C GLU A 310 23.64 -5.91 5.77
N LEU A 311 23.24 -5.60 4.52
CA LEU A 311 23.94 -4.64 3.67
C LEU A 311 23.37 -3.24 3.87
N ARG A 312 24.21 -2.26 4.20
CA ARG A 312 23.81 -0.86 4.37
C ARG A 312 24.68 0.04 3.51
N LEU A 313 24.08 0.79 2.60
CA LEU A 313 24.79 1.71 1.71
C LEU A 313 24.07 3.06 1.59
N ARG A 314 24.84 4.06 1.15
CA ARG A 314 24.37 5.34 0.62
C ARG A 314 24.90 5.51 -0.79
N ALA A 315 24.29 6.38 -1.59
CA ALA A 315 24.80 6.70 -2.92
C ALA A 315 24.62 8.18 -3.24
N ASP A 316 25.66 8.79 -3.78
CA ASP A 316 25.71 10.17 -4.28
C ASP A 316 26.38 10.15 -5.66
N GLY A 317 25.77 9.39 -6.57
CA GLY A 317 26.19 9.34 -7.97
C GLY A 317 25.86 10.64 -8.70
N ALA A 318 26.15 10.68 -10.00
CA ALA A 318 25.83 11.81 -10.88
C ALA A 318 25.01 11.36 -12.10
N ALA A 319 24.29 12.28 -12.73
CA ALA A 319 23.43 11.99 -13.89
C ALA A 319 24.18 11.37 -15.06
N ASP A 320 25.44 11.77 -15.23
CA ASP A 320 26.38 11.30 -16.24
C ASP A 320 27.29 10.17 -15.74
N ARG A 321 27.22 9.80 -14.45
CA ARG A 321 28.08 8.75 -13.87
C ARG A 321 27.45 8.13 -12.63
N TRP A 322 26.67 7.08 -12.83
CA TRP A 322 25.88 6.45 -11.76
C TRP A 322 26.74 5.58 -10.85
N ALA A 323 26.35 5.49 -9.57
CA ALA A 323 26.85 4.47 -8.67
C ALA A 323 26.16 3.13 -8.92
N ARG A 324 26.79 2.01 -8.54
CA ARG A 324 26.22 0.67 -8.76
C ARG A 324 26.35 -0.24 -7.55
N LEU A 325 25.25 -0.91 -7.22
CA LEU A 325 25.22 -2.14 -6.44
C LEU A 325 24.83 -3.27 -7.39
N GLY A 326 25.77 -4.15 -7.72
CA GLY A 326 25.58 -5.15 -8.76
C GLY A 326 26.20 -6.49 -8.41
N THR A 327 26.42 -7.30 -9.43
CA THR A 327 26.97 -8.65 -9.29
C THR A 327 28.16 -8.88 -10.22
N TYR A 328 28.98 -9.89 -9.90
CA TYR A 328 30.06 -10.39 -10.75
C TYR A 328 30.17 -11.92 -10.68
N GLY A 329 30.84 -12.52 -11.68
CA GLY A 329 31.00 -13.97 -11.77
C GLY A 329 29.74 -14.69 -12.28
N GLU A 330 29.76 -16.02 -12.19
CA GLU A 330 28.72 -16.92 -12.71
C GLU A 330 28.00 -17.65 -11.57
N GLY A 331 26.89 -18.32 -11.85
CA GLY A 331 26.12 -19.12 -10.87
C GLY A 331 24.84 -18.43 -10.42
N ALA A 332 24.31 -18.75 -9.24
CA ALA A 332 23.08 -18.15 -8.68
C ALA A 332 23.24 -16.65 -8.38
N ARG A 333 22.14 -15.90 -8.23
CA ARG A 333 22.23 -14.51 -7.73
C ARG A 333 22.83 -14.54 -6.31
N PRO A 334 23.61 -13.53 -5.90
CA PRO A 334 23.99 -13.40 -4.51
C PRO A 334 22.73 -13.29 -3.65
N LEU A 335 22.62 -14.19 -2.68
CA LEU A 335 21.52 -14.25 -1.75
C LEU A 335 21.90 -13.51 -0.47
N ILE A 336 21.20 -12.42 -0.17
CA ILE A 336 21.26 -11.76 1.13
C ILE A 336 20.13 -12.33 1.98
N ARG A 337 20.49 -13.23 2.88
CA ARG A 337 19.57 -14.02 3.71
C ARG A 337 19.68 -13.56 5.16
N ARG A 338 18.56 -13.28 5.81
CA ARG A 338 18.53 -13.07 7.28
C ARG A 338 18.01 -14.33 7.97
N ASP A 339 17.62 -14.17 9.23
CA ASP A 339 17.10 -15.25 10.06
C ASP A 339 15.61 -15.05 10.33
N TRP A 340 14.79 -14.59 9.38
CA TRP A 340 13.33 -14.44 9.52
C TRP A 340 12.81 -13.52 10.64
N ARG A 341 13.65 -12.97 11.53
CA ARG A 341 13.12 -12.12 12.60
C ARG A 341 12.61 -10.83 11.99
N LEU A 342 11.50 -10.35 12.54
CA LEU A 342 10.87 -9.10 12.11
C LEU A 342 11.77 -7.86 12.28
N ASP A 343 12.73 -7.91 13.21
CA ASP A 343 13.69 -6.84 13.46
C ASP A 343 14.90 -6.89 12.50
N GLN A 344 14.95 -7.88 11.61
CA GLN A 344 15.96 -7.96 10.56
C GLN A 344 15.49 -7.35 9.24
N ARG A 345 16.49 -6.87 8.48
CA ARG A 345 16.35 -6.40 7.11
C ARG A 345 17.50 -6.95 6.26
N CYS A 346 17.26 -7.21 4.98
CA CYS A 346 18.31 -7.66 4.07
C CYS A 346 19.21 -6.50 3.63
N VAL A 347 18.61 -5.45 3.07
CA VAL A 347 19.34 -4.30 2.52
C VAL A 347 18.70 -2.98 2.94
N LEU A 348 19.51 -2.04 3.42
CA LEU A 348 19.15 -0.63 3.57
C LEU A 348 19.96 0.25 2.61
N ILE A 349 19.27 0.97 1.74
CA ILE A 349 19.86 2.05 0.95
C ILE A 349 19.31 3.38 1.47
N SER A 350 20.20 4.25 1.92
CA SER A 350 19.82 5.57 2.46
C SER A 350 20.19 6.70 1.50
N ASN A 351 19.22 7.56 1.21
CA ASN A 351 19.34 8.79 0.41
C ASN A 351 20.05 8.62 -0.95
N PRO A 352 19.72 7.60 -1.77
CA PRO A 352 20.45 7.37 -3.01
C PRO A 352 20.18 8.46 -4.04
N SER A 353 21.22 8.89 -4.74
CA SER A 353 21.12 9.65 -6.01
C SER A 353 21.92 8.95 -7.08
N TYR A 354 21.32 8.81 -8.27
CA TYR A 354 21.87 8.11 -9.43
C TYR A 354 22.52 6.76 -9.07
N LEU A 355 21.71 5.85 -8.53
CA LEU A 355 22.10 4.50 -8.13
C LEU A 355 21.39 3.44 -8.98
N HIS A 356 22.16 2.50 -9.51
CA HIS A 356 21.65 1.28 -10.13
C HIS A 356 21.87 0.09 -9.18
N ILE A 357 20.78 -0.56 -8.79
CA ILE A 357 20.77 -1.79 -8.00
C ILE A 357 20.31 -2.91 -8.91
N THR A 358 21.11 -3.96 -9.06
CA THR A 358 20.74 -5.06 -9.94
C THR A 358 21.26 -6.41 -9.50
N GLY A 359 20.47 -7.44 -9.77
CA GLY A 359 20.96 -8.81 -9.74
C GLY A 359 20.89 -9.51 -8.38
N LEU A 360 20.10 -8.99 -7.43
CA LEU A 360 20.11 -9.46 -6.04
C LEU A 360 18.94 -10.40 -5.74
N THR A 361 19.17 -11.36 -4.85
CA THR A 361 18.09 -12.05 -4.13
C THR A 361 18.10 -11.64 -2.67
N VAL A 362 16.97 -11.19 -2.13
CA VAL A 362 16.78 -10.86 -0.72
C VAL A 362 15.71 -11.75 -0.12
N ALA A 363 16.00 -12.37 1.02
CA ALA A 363 15.05 -13.31 1.60
C ALA A 363 15.16 -13.50 3.11
N TYR A 364 14.10 -14.09 3.68
CA TYR A 364 14.08 -14.60 5.03
C TYR A 364 14.32 -13.52 6.07
N ALA A 365 13.54 -12.44 6.04
CA ALA A 365 13.71 -11.29 6.92
C ALA A 365 12.38 -10.58 7.18
N GLY A 366 12.35 -9.75 8.23
CA GLY A 366 11.27 -8.78 8.44
C GLY A 366 11.08 -7.79 7.29
N LYS A 367 12.18 -7.43 6.59
CA LYS A 367 12.19 -6.49 5.47
C LYS A 367 13.21 -6.93 4.40
N GLY A 368 12.87 -6.79 3.13
CA GLY A 368 13.75 -7.15 2.01
C GLY A 368 14.74 -6.04 1.65
N LEU A 369 14.63 -5.52 0.42
CA LEU A 369 15.39 -4.39 -0.10
C LEU A 369 14.64 -3.09 0.18
N ILE A 370 15.13 -2.31 1.13
CA ILE A 370 14.52 -1.05 1.55
C ILE A 370 15.37 0.13 1.10
N VAL A 371 14.76 1.03 0.33
CA VAL A 371 15.33 2.32 -0.06
C VAL A 371 14.61 3.44 0.68
N GLN A 372 15.34 4.18 1.50
CA GLN A 372 14.82 5.28 2.31
C GLN A 372 15.44 6.61 1.86
N ASP A 373 14.60 7.54 1.38
CA ASP A 373 14.95 8.96 1.27
C ASP A 373 14.50 9.71 2.52
N GLN A 374 15.41 10.31 3.27
CA GLN A 374 15.10 11.06 4.50
C GLN A 374 14.63 12.51 4.22
N GLY A 375 14.02 12.74 3.06
CA GLY A 375 13.36 14.01 2.71
C GLY A 375 14.22 15.01 1.98
N GLN A 376 15.19 14.50 1.20
CA GLN A 376 15.97 15.34 0.30
C GLN A 376 15.41 15.36 -1.13
N GLY A 377 14.33 14.63 -1.41
CA GLY A 377 13.75 14.54 -2.76
C GLY A 377 14.80 14.05 -3.77
N ARG A 378 15.60 13.06 -3.37
CA ARG A 378 16.69 12.52 -4.19
C ARG A 378 16.14 11.88 -5.45
N ARG A 379 16.96 11.84 -6.49
CA ARG A 379 16.54 11.36 -7.81
C ARG A 379 17.50 10.39 -8.48
N GLY A 380 16.99 9.63 -9.44
CA GLY A 380 17.77 8.69 -10.23
C GLY A 380 18.02 7.41 -9.44
N LEU A 381 17.03 6.53 -9.40
CA LEU A 381 17.18 5.21 -8.80
C LEU A 381 16.66 4.18 -9.80
N VAL A 382 17.45 3.15 -10.07
CA VAL A 382 17.01 1.99 -10.84
C VAL A 382 17.21 0.74 -9.99
N ILE A 383 16.13 0.00 -9.74
CA ILE A 383 16.15 -1.34 -9.15
C ILE A 383 15.72 -2.30 -10.25
N GLU A 384 16.59 -3.23 -10.62
CA GLU A 384 16.39 -4.03 -11.82
C GLU A 384 16.84 -5.48 -11.64
N ASP A 385 16.01 -6.44 -12.09
CA ASP A 385 16.38 -7.86 -12.08
C ASP A 385 16.73 -8.37 -10.66
N CYS A 386 15.91 -7.95 -9.69
CA CYS A 386 16.00 -8.31 -8.27
C CYS A 386 14.82 -9.20 -7.86
N VAL A 387 15.09 -10.14 -6.96
CA VAL A 387 14.11 -11.09 -6.42
C VAL A 387 13.97 -10.88 -4.92
N ALA A 388 12.75 -10.73 -4.43
CA ALA A 388 12.46 -10.75 -3.01
C ALA A 388 11.50 -11.89 -2.69
N HIS A 389 11.85 -12.72 -1.70
CA HIS A 389 10.95 -13.77 -1.26
C HIS A 389 11.08 -14.13 0.22
N HIS A 390 10.03 -14.71 0.81
CA HIS A 390 9.97 -15.01 2.24
C HIS A 390 10.29 -13.79 3.12
N ILE A 391 9.65 -12.65 2.82
CA ILE A 391 9.79 -11.41 3.60
C ILE A 391 8.52 -11.18 4.39
N GLU A 392 8.55 -11.41 5.70
CA GLU A 392 7.36 -11.29 6.55
C GLU A 392 7.70 -10.92 7.99
N GLY A 393 6.68 -10.49 8.75
CA GLY A 393 6.80 -10.39 10.21
C GLY A 393 6.27 -9.09 10.83
N LEU A 394 6.06 -8.03 10.05
CA LEU A 394 5.39 -6.82 10.52
C LEU A 394 3.87 -6.97 10.39
N TYR A 395 3.29 -7.53 11.44
CA TYR A 395 1.85 -7.68 11.59
C TYR A 395 1.19 -6.37 12.05
N ARG A 396 -0.13 -6.26 11.90
CA ARG A 396 -0.89 -5.16 12.50
C ARG A 396 -0.67 -5.13 14.02
N THR A 397 -0.75 -3.96 14.63
CA THR A 397 -0.55 -3.81 16.08
C THR A 397 -1.51 -4.71 16.86
N GLY A 398 -0.97 -5.66 17.65
CA GLY A 398 -1.73 -6.68 18.39
C GLY A 398 -1.92 -8.01 17.66
N ALA A 399 -1.81 -8.00 16.33
CA ALA A 399 -2.12 -9.11 15.42
C ALA A 399 -0.93 -10.06 15.21
N HIS A 400 -0.25 -10.48 16.27
CA HIS A 400 0.98 -11.26 16.13
C HIS A 400 0.67 -12.77 16.02
N GLY A 401 1.17 -13.39 14.95
CA GLY A 401 1.12 -14.86 14.79
C GLY A 401 2.14 -15.60 15.65
N ILE A 402 3.15 -14.90 16.17
CA ILE A 402 4.22 -15.42 17.03
C ILE A 402 4.27 -14.56 18.30
N PRO A 403 3.88 -15.10 19.48
CA PRO A 403 3.83 -14.33 20.73
C PRO A 403 5.15 -13.67 21.12
N GLU A 404 6.29 -14.30 20.87
CA GLU A 404 7.64 -13.78 21.15
C GLU A 404 7.96 -12.53 20.33
N TRP A 405 7.24 -12.32 19.24
CA TRP A 405 7.38 -11.22 18.32
C TRP A 405 6.38 -10.09 18.57
N ALA A 406 5.51 -10.26 19.59
CA ALA A 406 4.52 -9.27 19.95
C ALA A 406 5.16 -7.95 20.39
N GLY A 407 4.71 -6.85 19.77
CA GLY A 407 5.19 -5.50 20.08
C GLY A 407 6.62 -5.19 19.63
N LEU A 408 7.32 -6.11 18.96
CA LEU A 408 8.61 -5.78 18.38
C LEU A 408 8.43 -4.81 17.20
N ALA A 409 9.32 -3.81 17.13
CA ALA A 409 9.40 -2.92 15.98
C ALA A 409 10.23 -3.56 14.87
N GLY A 410 9.93 -3.22 13.61
CA GLY A 410 10.78 -3.63 12.49
C GLY A 410 12.20 -3.04 12.57
N ALA A 411 13.09 -3.55 11.72
CA ALA A 411 14.48 -3.09 11.66
C ALA A 411 14.57 -1.54 11.66
N PRO A 412 15.40 -0.92 12.52
CA PRO A 412 15.50 0.53 12.64
C PRO A 412 16.21 1.16 11.44
N GLY A 413 16.12 2.49 11.32
CA GLY A 413 16.84 3.27 10.29
C GLY A 413 16.06 3.54 9.00
N ASP A 414 14.83 3.05 8.90
CA ASP A 414 13.87 3.37 7.83
C ASP A 414 12.49 3.70 8.42
N THR A 415 11.56 4.12 7.55
CA THR A 415 10.18 4.48 7.89
C THR A 415 9.16 3.40 7.50
N ALA A 416 9.59 2.26 6.98
CA ALA A 416 8.70 1.17 6.60
C ALA A 416 8.09 0.52 7.84
N THR A 417 6.77 0.55 7.89
CA THR A 417 5.93 -0.09 8.91
C THR A 417 5.36 -1.43 8.44
N HIS A 418 5.78 -1.90 7.27
CA HIS A 418 5.31 -3.11 6.61
C HIS A 418 6.49 -3.97 6.13
N SER A 419 6.25 -5.27 5.98
CA SER A 419 7.24 -6.25 5.51
C SER A 419 7.28 -6.32 3.99
N ALA A 420 7.78 -5.26 3.35
CA ALA A 420 7.93 -5.21 1.90
C ALA A 420 9.15 -5.96 1.40
N GLY A 421 8.97 -6.72 0.32
CA GLY A 421 10.04 -7.37 -0.42
C GLY A 421 10.98 -6.35 -1.06
N ILE A 422 10.43 -5.42 -1.83
CA ILE A 422 11.15 -4.26 -2.39
C ILE A 422 10.37 -2.98 -2.05
N ALA A 423 11.04 -1.99 -1.46
CA ALA A 423 10.37 -0.78 -1.01
C ALA A 423 11.16 0.49 -1.30
N VAL A 424 10.48 1.51 -1.83
CA VAL A 424 11.01 2.87 -2.02
C VAL A 424 10.14 3.84 -1.21
N LEU A 425 10.73 4.42 -0.17
CA LEU A 425 10.03 5.19 0.87
C LEU A 425 10.65 6.57 1.10
N GLY A 426 9.90 7.40 1.81
CA GLY A 426 10.43 8.56 2.52
C GLY A 426 10.00 9.89 1.91
N GLY A 427 10.83 10.92 2.02
CA GLY A 427 10.43 12.29 1.65
C GLY A 427 10.53 12.56 0.15
N ARG A 428 9.69 11.83 -0.58
CA ARG A 428 9.32 11.97 -1.99
C ARG A 428 10.47 11.76 -2.99
N PRO A 429 11.00 10.53 -3.10
CA PRO A 429 11.95 10.13 -4.15
C PRO A 429 11.44 10.50 -5.55
N ARG A 430 12.36 10.81 -6.46
CA ARG A 430 12.03 11.22 -7.84
C ARG A 430 12.76 10.39 -8.89
N ASP A 431 12.16 10.23 -10.06
CA ASP A 431 12.79 9.57 -11.20
C ASP A 431 13.31 8.17 -10.81
N VAL A 432 12.38 7.29 -10.44
CA VAL A 432 12.66 5.93 -9.96
C VAL A 432 12.14 4.93 -10.98
N LEU A 433 12.93 3.90 -11.27
CA LEU A 433 12.53 2.74 -12.04
C LEU A 433 12.66 1.46 -11.20
N VAL A 434 11.59 0.69 -11.11
CA VAL A 434 11.61 -0.70 -10.64
C VAL A 434 11.24 -1.57 -11.84
N ARG A 435 12.16 -2.42 -12.29
CA ARG A 435 11.98 -3.18 -13.53
C ARG A 435 12.46 -4.61 -13.47
N ASP A 436 11.74 -5.52 -14.14
CA ASP A 436 12.09 -6.94 -14.22
C ASP A 436 12.32 -7.58 -12.83
N CYS A 437 11.63 -7.06 -11.81
CA CYS A 437 11.72 -7.57 -10.44
C CYS A 437 10.65 -8.62 -10.18
N GLU A 438 10.98 -9.58 -9.32
CA GLU A 438 10.06 -10.61 -8.84
C GLU A 438 9.84 -10.49 -7.34
N THR A 439 8.60 -10.56 -6.90
CA THR A 439 8.28 -10.59 -5.46
C THR A 439 7.22 -11.65 -5.19
N TYR A 440 7.57 -12.64 -4.38
CA TYR A 440 6.66 -13.70 -3.95
C TYR A 440 6.89 -14.12 -2.52
N GLN A 441 5.89 -14.71 -1.85
CA GLN A 441 5.97 -15.05 -0.43
C GLN A 441 6.43 -13.88 0.46
N CYS A 442 6.14 -12.66 0.03
CA CYS A 442 6.40 -11.45 0.81
C CYS A 442 5.09 -10.97 1.41
N SER A 443 5.19 -10.23 2.52
CA SER A 443 4.00 -9.64 3.11
C SER A 443 3.45 -8.52 2.29
N TRP A 444 4.34 -7.68 1.79
CA TRP A 444 4.03 -6.71 0.77
C TRP A 444 5.00 -7.05 -0.36
N GLY A 445 4.49 -7.31 -1.57
CA GLY A 445 5.37 -7.62 -2.71
C GLY A 445 6.34 -6.46 -2.95
N PHE A 446 5.80 -5.34 -3.44
CA PHE A 446 6.52 -4.08 -3.50
C PHE A 446 5.74 -2.92 -2.90
N PHE A 447 6.45 -1.87 -2.52
CA PHE A 447 5.89 -0.61 -2.06
C PHE A 447 6.64 0.55 -2.69
N ALA A 448 5.94 1.52 -3.27
CA ALA A 448 6.60 2.71 -3.79
C ALA A 448 5.80 3.99 -3.55
N MET A 449 6.53 5.07 -3.31
CA MET A 449 6.01 6.44 -3.19
C MET A 449 6.96 7.45 -3.83
N GLY A 450 6.45 8.61 -4.23
CA GLY A 450 7.28 9.69 -4.76
C GLY A 450 6.70 10.39 -6.00
N GLU A 451 7.58 10.82 -6.89
CA GLU A 451 7.22 11.49 -8.14
C GLU A 451 7.97 10.85 -9.32
N ASN A 452 7.31 10.66 -10.46
CA ASN A 452 7.90 9.97 -11.61
C ASN A 452 8.47 8.59 -11.24
N ILE A 453 7.67 7.81 -10.53
CA ILE A 453 7.95 6.41 -10.24
C ILE A 453 7.44 5.58 -11.41
N VAL A 454 8.30 4.74 -11.98
CA VAL A 454 7.97 3.82 -13.05
C VAL A 454 8.16 2.40 -12.52
N VAL A 455 7.07 1.63 -12.48
CA VAL A 455 7.11 0.18 -12.25
C VAL A 455 6.83 -0.48 -13.60
N ASP A 456 7.77 -1.28 -14.09
CA ASP A 456 7.71 -1.82 -15.45
C ASP A 456 8.13 -3.29 -15.46
N ARG A 457 7.35 -4.18 -16.07
CA ARG A 457 7.75 -5.61 -16.16
C ARG A 457 8.02 -6.25 -14.80
N VAL A 458 7.26 -5.88 -13.77
CA VAL A 458 7.34 -6.54 -12.46
C VAL A 458 6.41 -7.75 -12.42
N PHE A 459 6.90 -8.85 -11.87
CA PHE A 459 6.09 -10.03 -11.56
C PHE A 459 5.88 -10.14 -10.04
N CYS A 460 4.66 -9.84 -9.60
CA CYS A 460 4.27 -9.83 -8.20
C CYS A 460 3.23 -10.93 -7.98
N HIS A 461 3.57 -11.99 -7.25
CA HIS A 461 2.73 -13.18 -7.16
C HIS A 461 2.87 -13.91 -5.84
N ASP A 462 1.90 -14.75 -5.48
CA ASP A 462 1.97 -15.66 -4.32
C ASP A 462 2.46 -15.03 -3.01
N ASN A 463 2.18 -13.74 -2.83
CA ASN A 463 2.59 -12.99 -1.64
C ASN A 463 1.60 -13.30 -0.53
N ILE A 464 2.09 -13.90 0.54
CA ILE A 464 1.26 -14.50 1.59
C ILE A 464 1.56 -13.90 2.95
N VAL A 465 0.51 -13.63 3.73
CA VAL A 465 0.66 -13.33 5.15
C VAL A 465 -0.56 -13.71 5.96
N HIS A 466 -0.27 -14.24 7.14
CA HIS A 466 -1.24 -14.38 8.21
C HIS A 466 -1.22 -13.15 9.13
N ASN A 467 -2.40 -12.65 9.50
CA ASN A 467 -2.60 -11.54 10.44
C ASN A 467 -2.15 -10.15 9.96
N THR A 468 -2.02 -9.95 8.65
CA THR A 468 -1.93 -8.61 8.03
C THR A 468 -2.78 -8.53 6.76
N SER A 469 -2.73 -7.39 6.09
CA SER A 469 -3.36 -7.09 4.81
C SER A 469 -2.24 -6.99 3.76
N PRO A 470 -1.90 -8.13 3.10
CA PRO A 470 -0.86 -8.17 2.09
C PRO A 470 -1.36 -7.71 0.73
N HIS A 471 -0.59 -6.80 0.13
CA HIS A 471 -0.75 -6.35 -1.25
C HIS A 471 0.46 -5.47 -1.58
N PRO A 472 0.88 -5.42 -2.85
CA PRO A 472 1.75 -4.35 -3.31
C PRO A 472 0.99 -3.01 -3.28
N ALA A 473 1.72 -1.90 -3.14
CA ALA A 473 1.07 -0.60 -3.05
C ALA A 473 1.84 0.54 -3.72
N MET A 474 1.06 1.48 -4.26
CA MET A 474 1.52 2.77 -4.77
C MET A 474 0.88 3.86 -3.91
N VAL A 475 1.71 4.57 -3.14
CA VAL A 475 1.23 5.49 -2.09
C VAL A 475 1.79 6.89 -2.33
N GLN A 476 0.95 7.92 -2.31
CA GLN A 476 1.36 9.33 -2.47
C GLN A 476 2.28 9.56 -3.69
N ILE A 477 1.98 8.85 -4.77
CA ILE A 477 2.72 8.96 -6.03
C ILE A 477 2.17 10.10 -6.87
N SER A 478 3.05 10.72 -7.66
CA SER A 478 2.66 11.75 -8.61
C SER A 478 3.36 11.57 -9.95
N ARG A 479 2.65 11.87 -11.06
CA ARG A 479 3.16 11.75 -12.44
C ARG A 479 3.88 10.40 -12.67
N SER A 480 3.24 9.31 -12.28
CA SER A 480 3.88 7.98 -12.18
C SER A 480 3.23 6.96 -13.12
N TRP A 481 3.87 5.80 -13.24
CA TRP A 481 3.54 4.76 -14.23
C TRP A 481 3.63 3.36 -13.64
N LEU A 482 2.67 2.51 -14.00
CA LEU A 482 2.72 1.06 -13.85
C LEU A 482 2.46 0.44 -15.22
N THR A 483 3.46 -0.19 -15.80
CA THR A 483 3.39 -0.71 -17.17
C THR A 483 3.81 -2.16 -17.25
N ARG A 484 3.17 -2.90 -18.17
CA ARG A 484 3.62 -4.24 -18.58
C ARG A 484 3.96 -5.16 -17.42
N SER A 485 3.17 -5.13 -16.35
CA SER A 485 3.45 -5.86 -15.11
C SER A 485 2.37 -6.90 -14.85
N LEU A 486 2.76 -7.98 -14.17
CA LEU A 486 1.90 -9.10 -13.87
C LEU A 486 1.71 -9.24 -12.36
N PHE A 487 0.45 -9.11 -11.93
CA PHE A 487 0.01 -9.34 -10.57
C PHE A 487 -0.83 -10.61 -10.55
N HIS A 488 -0.19 -11.72 -10.19
CA HIS A 488 -0.82 -13.04 -10.19
C HIS A 488 -1.01 -13.49 -8.75
N ALA A 489 -2.22 -13.34 -8.22
CA ALA A 489 -2.50 -13.65 -6.83
C ALA A 489 -1.55 -12.94 -5.85
N ALA A 490 -1.33 -11.65 -6.11
CA ALA A 490 -0.38 -10.79 -5.42
C ALA A 490 -0.72 -10.51 -3.94
N GLY A 491 -1.84 -11.02 -3.44
CA GLY A 491 -2.20 -11.05 -2.02
C GLY A 491 -2.82 -12.40 -1.64
N TRP A 492 -2.03 -13.46 -1.74
CA TRP A 492 -2.40 -14.84 -1.46
C TRP A 492 -2.76 -15.06 0.04
N HIS A 493 -3.91 -15.68 0.32
CA HIS A 493 -4.34 -16.09 1.68
C HIS A 493 -4.31 -15.03 2.80
N ALA A 494 -4.71 -13.80 2.51
CA ALA A 494 -4.83 -12.76 3.52
C ALA A 494 -5.92 -12.99 4.57
N SER A 495 -5.68 -12.48 5.78
CA SER A 495 -6.66 -12.46 6.88
C SER A 495 -7.52 -11.19 6.96
N ALA A 496 -7.16 -10.14 6.23
CA ALA A 496 -7.85 -8.86 6.18
C ALA A 496 -7.55 -8.18 4.84
N GLY A 497 -8.40 -7.24 4.42
CA GLY A 497 -8.47 -6.58 3.10
C GLY A 497 -7.26 -6.68 2.16
N THR A 498 -7.46 -7.13 0.94
CA THR A 498 -6.36 -7.61 0.08
C THR A 498 -6.70 -7.57 -1.38
N MET A 499 -5.76 -7.10 -2.21
CA MET A 499 -6.01 -6.73 -3.60
C MET A 499 -4.78 -7.07 -4.46
N GLY A 500 -4.94 -7.11 -5.78
CA GLY A 500 -3.81 -7.23 -6.70
C GLY A 500 -2.82 -6.06 -6.52
N ILE A 501 -3.32 -4.84 -6.34
CA ILE A 501 -2.55 -3.67 -5.92
C ILE A 501 -3.42 -2.64 -5.20
N MET A 502 -2.88 -2.01 -4.15
CA MET A 502 -3.53 -0.91 -3.43
C MET A 502 -3.00 0.45 -3.86
N LEU A 503 -3.90 1.40 -4.10
CA LEU A 503 -3.61 2.78 -4.47
C LEU A 503 -4.06 3.72 -3.37
N VAL A 504 -3.13 4.55 -2.90
CA VAL A 504 -3.37 5.50 -1.79
C VAL A 504 -2.91 6.88 -2.22
N ASN A 505 -3.82 7.82 -2.43
CA ASN A 505 -3.51 9.19 -2.89
C ASN A 505 -2.64 9.27 -4.16
N PRO A 506 -3.01 8.61 -5.28
CA PRO A 506 -2.32 8.80 -6.56
C PRO A 506 -2.68 10.15 -7.20
N GLU A 507 -1.68 10.87 -7.72
CA GLU A 507 -1.81 12.21 -8.32
C GLU A 507 -1.21 12.26 -9.75
N GLY A 508 -2.01 11.90 -10.76
CA GLY A 508 -1.50 11.61 -12.09
C GLY A 508 -0.81 10.25 -12.11
N PHE A 509 -1.57 9.20 -12.37
CA PHE A 509 -1.05 7.83 -12.44
C PHE A 509 -1.57 7.12 -13.68
N VAL A 510 -0.66 6.50 -14.44
CA VAL A 510 -1.02 5.72 -15.62
C VAL A 510 -0.69 4.26 -15.35
N ILE A 511 -1.72 3.43 -15.35
CA ILE A 511 -1.63 1.96 -15.30
C ILE A 511 -1.95 1.46 -16.70
N ARG A 512 -1.01 0.77 -17.33
CA ARG A 512 -1.16 0.38 -18.73
C ARG A 512 -0.58 -0.99 -19.04
N GLU A 513 -1.25 -1.72 -19.94
CA GLU A 513 -0.74 -2.98 -20.48
C GLU A 513 -0.34 -4.00 -19.39
N SER A 514 -1.00 -3.95 -18.23
CA SER A 514 -0.70 -4.77 -17.07
C SER A 514 -1.84 -5.76 -16.79
N THR A 515 -1.50 -6.88 -16.15
CA THR A 515 -2.43 -7.98 -15.89
C THR A 515 -2.60 -8.18 -14.38
N PHE A 516 -3.85 -8.21 -13.92
CA PHE A 516 -4.23 -8.46 -12.52
C PHE A 516 -5.14 -9.67 -12.46
N ARG A 517 -4.65 -10.80 -11.94
CA ARG A 517 -5.38 -12.06 -12.06
C ARG A 517 -5.28 -13.01 -10.90
N ALA A 518 -6.29 -13.89 -10.85
CA ALA A 518 -6.35 -15.07 -10.00
C ALA A 518 -6.14 -14.81 -8.51
N GLN A 519 -6.56 -13.63 -8.02
CA GLN A 519 -6.58 -13.38 -6.59
C GLN A 519 -7.53 -14.38 -5.91
N PRO A 520 -7.05 -15.21 -4.96
CA PRO A 520 -7.84 -16.30 -4.39
C PRO A 520 -8.86 -15.78 -3.38
N ASP A 521 -9.95 -16.52 -3.18
CA ASP A 521 -10.84 -16.29 -2.04
C ASP A 521 -10.21 -16.85 -0.76
N SER A 522 -9.86 -15.98 0.17
CA SER A 522 -9.33 -16.34 1.49
C SER A 522 -10.35 -16.09 2.61
N GLY A 523 -11.57 -15.68 2.25
CA GLY A 523 -12.58 -15.18 3.19
C GLY A 523 -12.42 -13.71 3.56
N SER A 524 -11.45 -12.99 2.97
CA SER A 524 -11.30 -11.54 3.13
C SER A 524 -12.37 -10.77 2.34
N HIS A 525 -12.51 -9.47 2.60
CA HIS A 525 -13.59 -8.65 2.04
C HIS A 525 -13.39 -8.29 0.57
N ASP A 526 -12.17 -7.94 0.16
CA ASP A 526 -11.93 -7.32 -1.15
C ASP A 526 -11.57 -8.39 -2.20
N GLN A 527 -10.30 -8.78 -2.32
CA GLN A 527 -9.75 -9.89 -3.14
C GLN A 527 -9.90 -9.77 -4.65
N GLY A 528 -10.06 -8.54 -5.12
CA GLY A 528 -10.02 -8.04 -6.48
C GLY A 528 -8.65 -7.64 -7.06
N GLY A 529 -8.69 -6.89 -8.17
CA GLY A 529 -7.51 -6.46 -8.94
C GLY A 529 -6.86 -5.17 -8.45
N ILE A 530 -7.53 -4.03 -8.60
CA ILE A 530 -7.05 -2.71 -8.15
C ILE A 530 -7.97 -2.16 -7.07
N ASP A 531 -7.37 -1.67 -5.99
CA ASP A 531 -8.04 -0.95 -4.92
C ASP A 531 -7.71 0.53 -4.95
N PHE A 532 -8.72 1.39 -5.02
CA PHE A 532 -8.56 2.77 -4.59
C PHE A 532 -9.01 2.90 -3.14
N GLU A 533 -8.03 2.77 -2.23
CA GLU A 533 -8.23 2.79 -0.78
C GLU A 533 -8.74 4.16 -0.30
N ASN A 534 -8.25 5.25 -0.90
CA ASN A 534 -8.62 6.59 -0.50
C ASN A 534 -8.49 7.63 -1.62
N GLU A 535 -8.22 8.88 -1.24
CA GLU A 535 -8.19 10.05 -2.10
C GLU A 535 -7.23 9.87 -3.28
N GLY A 536 -7.21 10.84 -4.18
CA GLY A 536 -6.37 10.83 -5.38
C GLY A 536 -7.04 11.58 -6.51
N ASN A 537 -6.27 11.89 -7.53
CA ASN A 537 -6.74 12.61 -8.70
C ASN A 537 -5.97 12.23 -9.96
N GLY A 538 -6.72 11.93 -11.02
CA GLY A 538 -6.15 11.71 -12.33
C GLY A 538 -5.46 10.35 -12.45
N THR A 539 -6.24 9.28 -12.52
CA THR A 539 -5.71 7.93 -12.78
C THR A 539 -6.29 7.39 -14.08
N LEU A 540 -5.42 6.93 -14.99
CA LEU A 540 -5.79 6.25 -16.22
C LEU A 540 -5.42 4.78 -16.13
N ILE A 541 -6.41 3.90 -16.28
CA ILE A 541 -6.26 2.46 -16.46
C ILE A 541 -6.53 2.18 -17.94
N GLU A 542 -5.50 1.81 -18.69
CA GLU A 542 -5.57 1.67 -20.14
C GLU A 542 -5.02 0.33 -20.61
N ARG A 543 -5.78 -0.40 -21.44
CA ARG A 543 -5.30 -1.64 -22.07
C ARG A 543 -4.78 -2.67 -21.07
N CYS A 544 -5.39 -2.74 -19.89
CA CYS A 544 -5.08 -3.76 -18.89
C CYS A 544 -5.96 -5.00 -19.06
N THR A 545 -5.56 -6.11 -18.43
CA THR A 545 -6.35 -7.34 -18.35
C THR A 545 -6.62 -7.67 -16.88
N PHE A 546 -7.89 -7.83 -16.53
CA PHE A 546 -8.33 -8.30 -15.21
C PHE A 546 -8.99 -9.65 -15.38
N GLU A 547 -8.54 -10.68 -14.66
CA GLU A 547 -9.03 -12.04 -14.90
C GLU A 547 -9.14 -12.87 -13.61
N HIS A 548 -10.32 -13.47 -13.40
CA HIS A 548 -10.55 -14.50 -12.37
C HIS A 548 -10.15 -14.09 -10.95
N ASN A 549 -10.29 -12.81 -10.59
CA ASN A 549 -10.13 -12.39 -9.21
C ASN A 549 -11.36 -12.77 -8.37
N ALA A 550 -11.16 -13.12 -7.10
CA ALA A 550 -12.24 -13.45 -6.18
C ALA A 550 -13.18 -12.26 -5.90
N GLY A 551 -12.64 -11.04 -5.85
CA GLY A 551 -13.36 -9.77 -5.77
C GLY A 551 -13.39 -9.00 -7.09
N ALA A 552 -13.82 -7.74 -7.07
CA ALA A 552 -14.01 -6.96 -8.29
C ALA A 552 -12.67 -6.68 -9.01
N ALA A 553 -12.71 -6.42 -10.32
CA ALA A 553 -11.51 -6.03 -11.05
C ALA A 553 -10.95 -4.69 -10.56
N VAL A 554 -11.84 -3.72 -10.32
CA VAL A 554 -11.49 -2.39 -9.79
C VAL A 554 -12.50 -1.98 -8.71
N GLU A 555 -12.00 -1.58 -7.55
CA GLU A 555 -12.80 -1.10 -6.43
C GLU A 555 -12.45 0.35 -6.08
N VAL A 556 -13.46 1.15 -5.74
CA VAL A 556 -13.31 2.56 -5.33
C VAL A 556 -13.95 2.78 -3.97
N LEU A 557 -13.14 2.92 -2.93
CA LEU A 557 -13.63 2.89 -1.55
C LEU A 557 -14.04 4.27 -1.02
N GLY A 558 -15.30 4.37 -0.58
CA GLY A 558 -15.89 5.53 0.11
C GLY A 558 -16.20 5.27 1.58
N LEU A 559 -15.21 4.81 2.35
CA LEU A 559 -15.39 4.44 3.76
C LEU A 559 -15.36 5.64 4.72
N GLN A 560 -14.17 6.22 4.96
CA GLN A 560 -13.96 7.32 5.90
C GLN A 560 -13.19 8.50 5.28
N THR A 561 -12.47 8.25 4.20
CA THR A 561 -11.66 9.22 3.46
C THR A 561 -12.28 9.53 2.10
N PRO A 562 -12.01 10.70 1.50
CA PRO A 562 -12.47 11.01 0.16
C PRO A 562 -12.09 9.93 -0.85
N GLN A 563 -13.02 9.56 -1.72
CA GLN A 563 -12.74 8.74 -2.90
C GLN A 563 -11.80 9.46 -3.90
N PRO A 564 -11.11 8.70 -4.78
CA PRO A 564 -10.33 9.26 -5.88
C PRO A 564 -11.23 9.98 -6.90
N ARG A 565 -10.65 10.91 -7.65
CA ARG A 565 -11.33 11.74 -8.66
C ARG A 565 -10.64 11.67 -10.01
N ALA A 566 -11.38 11.95 -11.09
CA ALA A 566 -10.86 11.87 -12.46
C ALA A 566 -10.20 10.51 -12.76
N VAL A 567 -10.96 9.44 -12.57
CA VAL A 567 -10.53 8.08 -12.94
C VAL A 567 -11.04 7.78 -14.34
N GLU A 568 -10.17 7.25 -15.20
CA GLU A 568 -10.54 6.83 -16.55
C GLU A 568 -10.11 5.38 -16.75
N ILE A 569 -11.06 4.53 -17.15
CA ILE A 569 -10.84 3.10 -17.38
C ILE A 569 -11.20 2.82 -18.82
N ARG A 570 -10.22 2.50 -19.67
CA ARG A 570 -10.48 2.32 -21.09
C ARG A 570 -9.69 1.22 -21.78
N GLY A 571 -10.27 0.71 -22.86
CA GLY A 571 -9.61 -0.24 -23.76
C GLY A 571 -9.10 -1.51 -23.07
N SER A 572 -9.64 -1.86 -21.91
CA SER A 572 -9.17 -2.97 -21.06
C SER A 572 -10.09 -4.21 -21.17
N ARG A 573 -9.56 -5.38 -20.84
CA ARG A 573 -10.28 -6.66 -20.79
C ARG A 573 -10.66 -7.01 -19.35
N PHE A 574 -11.91 -7.41 -19.15
CA PHE A 574 -12.47 -7.85 -17.87
C PHE A 574 -13.04 -9.26 -18.01
N ILE A 575 -12.38 -10.23 -17.42
CA ILE A 575 -12.66 -11.66 -17.63
C ILE A 575 -13.07 -12.28 -16.31
N GLN A 576 -14.38 -12.32 -16.06
CA GLN A 576 -14.97 -13.17 -15.02
C GLN A 576 -14.34 -12.91 -13.65
N ASN A 577 -14.26 -11.66 -13.23
CA ASN A 577 -13.85 -11.30 -11.87
C ASN A 577 -15.04 -11.42 -10.91
N ASN A 578 -14.77 -11.15 -9.64
CA ASN A 578 -15.73 -11.26 -8.55
C ASN A 578 -16.33 -12.66 -8.42
N LEU A 579 -15.49 -13.69 -8.59
CA LEU A 579 -15.89 -15.11 -8.53
C LEU A 579 -16.51 -15.50 -7.19
N ALA A 580 -16.16 -14.81 -6.10
CA ALA A 580 -16.63 -15.10 -4.76
C ALA A 580 -17.78 -14.18 -4.31
N HIS A 581 -18.38 -13.41 -5.23
CA HIS A 581 -19.49 -12.49 -4.97
C HIS A 581 -19.23 -11.54 -3.79
N LYS A 582 -18.01 -11.01 -3.74
CA LYS A 582 -17.58 -10.01 -2.78
C LYS A 582 -18.23 -8.68 -3.13
N LEU A 583 -18.58 -7.90 -2.09
CA LEU A 583 -18.91 -6.47 -2.14
C LEU A 583 -19.71 -6.05 -3.40
N GLY A 584 -21.04 -6.12 -3.35
CA GLY A 584 -21.94 -5.70 -4.45
C GLY A 584 -21.49 -6.22 -5.84
N PRO A 585 -21.74 -7.51 -6.14
CA PRO A 585 -20.98 -8.28 -7.13
C PRO A 585 -20.96 -7.61 -8.50
N SER A 586 -19.80 -7.04 -8.84
CA SER A 586 -19.54 -6.37 -10.12
C SER A 586 -18.08 -6.47 -10.54
N GLU A 587 -17.80 -6.25 -11.83
CA GLU A 587 -16.42 -6.10 -12.34
C GLU A 587 -15.80 -4.78 -11.85
N ILE A 588 -16.56 -3.68 -11.87
CA ILE A 588 -16.13 -2.37 -11.36
C ILE A 588 -17.12 -1.91 -10.29
N TYR A 589 -16.63 -1.69 -9.07
CA TYR A 589 -17.46 -1.38 -7.91
C TYR A 589 -17.10 -0.03 -7.28
N ILE A 590 -18.06 0.89 -7.23
CA ILE A 590 -17.95 2.16 -6.50
C ILE A 590 -18.67 2.02 -5.15
N TRP A 591 -17.88 1.82 -4.10
CA TRP A 591 -18.37 1.60 -2.74
C TRP A 591 -18.75 2.91 -2.07
N GLY A 592 -19.94 3.00 -1.49
CA GLY A 592 -20.39 4.21 -0.80
C GLY A 592 -21.43 3.98 0.28
N GLN A 593 -20.98 3.69 1.51
CA GLN A 593 -21.88 3.60 2.66
C GLN A 593 -21.98 4.90 3.48
N SER A 594 -21.15 5.88 3.16
CA SER A 594 -21.15 7.19 3.82
C SER A 594 -22.07 8.16 3.08
N PRO A 595 -23.01 8.84 3.76
CA PRO A 595 -23.82 9.90 3.14
C PRO A 595 -23.04 11.22 2.98
N ASN A 596 -21.74 11.25 3.33
CA ASN A 596 -20.94 12.46 3.27
C ASN A 596 -20.42 12.71 1.83
N PRO A 597 -20.82 13.82 1.17
CA PRO A 597 -20.38 14.16 -0.19
C PRO A 597 -18.89 14.54 -0.27
N GLU A 598 -18.19 14.69 0.85
CA GLU A 598 -16.72 14.84 0.84
C GLU A 598 -15.99 13.49 0.95
N VAL A 599 -16.70 12.41 1.26
CA VAL A 599 -16.19 11.02 1.29
C VAL A 599 -16.58 10.32 -0.02
N CYS A 600 -17.88 10.18 -0.28
CA CYS A 600 -18.42 9.63 -1.52
C CYS A 600 -18.48 10.76 -2.55
N CYS A 601 -17.49 10.79 -3.43
CA CYS A 601 -17.23 11.98 -4.26
C CYS A 601 -16.41 11.68 -5.53
N SER A 602 -16.26 10.40 -5.85
CA SER A 602 -15.55 10.00 -7.06
C SER A 602 -16.25 10.46 -8.30
N TYR A 603 -15.48 10.64 -9.36
CA TYR A 603 -16.02 10.74 -10.70
C TYR A 603 -15.04 10.14 -11.69
N GLY A 604 -15.58 9.61 -12.78
CA GLY A 604 -14.78 8.94 -13.78
C GLY A 604 -15.53 8.54 -15.03
N VAL A 605 -14.77 7.98 -15.97
CA VAL A 605 -15.26 7.50 -17.26
C VAL A 605 -14.82 6.05 -17.43
N ILE A 606 -15.75 5.19 -17.83
CA ILE A 606 -15.51 3.78 -18.16
C ILE A 606 -15.87 3.62 -19.64
N GLU A 607 -14.89 3.46 -20.51
CA GLU A 607 -15.14 3.46 -21.95
C GLU A 607 -14.36 2.47 -22.81
N GLY A 608 -15.01 1.93 -23.84
CA GLY A 608 -14.32 1.11 -24.84
C GLY A 608 -13.71 -0.18 -24.28
N ASN A 609 -14.19 -0.66 -23.13
CA ASN A 609 -13.73 -1.90 -22.51
C ASN A 609 -14.52 -3.10 -23.02
N GLY A 610 -13.93 -4.29 -22.91
CA GLY A 610 -14.58 -5.55 -23.23
C GLY A 610 -14.67 -6.45 -22.01
N TYR A 611 -15.80 -7.12 -21.83
CA TYR A 611 -16.04 -7.91 -20.64
C TYR A 611 -16.79 -9.21 -20.85
N THR A 612 -16.55 -10.17 -19.95
CA THR A 612 -17.33 -11.40 -19.79
C THR A 612 -17.64 -11.57 -18.31
N LEU A 613 -18.89 -11.85 -17.96
CA LEU A 613 -19.34 -11.86 -16.56
C LEU A 613 -19.51 -13.29 -16.03
N ASN A 614 -19.34 -13.44 -14.72
CA ASN A 614 -19.86 -14.59 -14.00
C ASN A 614 -21.36 -14.45 -13.75
N ASP A 615 -22.04 -15.57 -13.50
CA ASP A 615 -23.44 -15.58 -13.10
C ASP A 615 -23.63 -14.71 -11.85
N GLY A 616 -24.59 -13.78 -11.86
CA GLY A 616 -24.87 -12.91 -10.72
C GLY A 616 -23.87 -11.78 -10.46
N VAL A 617 -22.86 -11.61 -11.33
CA VAL A 617 -21.94 -10.46 -11.34
C VAL A 617 -22.38 -9.47 -12.41
N SER A 618 -22.45 -8.19 -12.05
CA SER A 618 -22.79 -7.09 -12.96
C SER A 618 -21.53 -6.47 -13.58
N TRP A 619 -21.67 -5.77 -14.71
CA TRP A 619 -20.54 -5.06 -15.32
C TRP A 619 -20.03 -3.91 -14.44
N PHE A 620 -20.94 -3.06 -13.99
CA PHE A 620 -20.60 -1.88 -13.20
C PHE A 620 -21.67 -1.66 -12.14
N HIS A 621 -21.25 -1.25 -10.94
CA HIS A 621 -22.14 -0.83 -9.89
C HIS A 621 -21.62 0.40 -9.16
N ASN A 622 -22.53 1.34 -8.87
CA ASN A 622 -22.26 2.51 -8.05
C ASN A 622 -23.30 2.60 -6.93
N ASP A 623 -22.85 2.42 -5.69
CA ASP A 623 -23.72 2.47 -4.51
C ASP A 623 -24.30 3.87 -4.24
N VAL A 624 -23.61 4.91 -4.74
CA VAL A 624 -23.85 6.32 -4.39
C VAL A 624 -23.97 7.20 -5.63
N PRO A 625 -24.89 6.90 -6.56
CA PRO A 625 -25.00 7.60 -7.85
C PRO A 625 -25.40 9.08 -7.71
N GLU A 626 -25.96 9.47 -6.57
CA GLU A 626 -26.29 10.87 -6.28
C GLU A 626 -25.08 11.70 -5.86
N LEU A 627 -23.97 11.06 -5.45
CA LEU A 627 -22.77 11.70 -4.91
C LEU A 627 -21.51 11.43 -5.73
N ALA A 628 -21.43 10.27 -6.40
CA ALA A 628 -20.33 9.86 -7.24
C ALA A 628 -20.78 9.80 -8.71
N GLU A 629 -20.12 10.57 -9.58
CA GLU A 629 -20.52 10.78 -10.97
C GLU A 629 -19.70 9.93 -11.93
N TRP A 630 -20.28 8.86 -12.46
CA TRP A 630 -19.59 7.95 -13.39
C TRP A 630 -20.31 7.87 -14.73
N ILE A 631 -19.54 7.94 -15.82
CA ILE A 631 -20.05 7.86 -17.18
C ILE A 631 -19.58 6.55 -17.82
N GLU A 632 -20.52 5.74 -18.27
CA GLU A 632 -20.26 4.54 -19.06
C GLU A 632 -20.58 4.78 -20.54
N ARG A 633 -19.67 4.39 -21.44
CA ARG A 633 -19.92 4.43 -22.89
C ARG A 633 -19.11 3.38 -23.64
N ASP A 634 -19.66 2.86 -24.74
CA ASP A 634 -18.93 1.99 -25.68
C ASP A 634 -18.27 0.73 -25.07
N ASN A 635 -18.72 0.27 -23.89
CA ASN A 635 -18.27 -1.00 -23.30
C ASN A 635 -19.05 -2.17 -23.91
N THR A 636 -18.38 -3.27 -24.23
CA THR A 636 -18.96 -4.40 -24.97
C THR A 636 -18.86 -5.70 -24.18
N GLY A 637 -20.00 -6.34 -23.91
CA GLY A 637 -20.05 -7.68 -23.33
C GLY A 637 -19.92 -8.78 -24.39
N TYR A 638 -19.18 -9.84 -24.08
CA TYR A 638 -18.96 -11.00 -24.94
C TYR A 638 -19.50 -12.28 -24.29
N ALA A 639 -19.82 -13.30 -25.08
CA ALA A 639 -20.37 -14.54 -24.54
C ALA A 639 -19.29 -15.44 -23.93
N THR A 640 -18.05 -15.36 -24.44
CA THR A 640 -16.93 -16.16 -23.94
C THR A 640 -15.64 -15.36 -23.84
N PRO A 641 -14.71 -15.74 -22.95
CA PRO A 641 -13.38 -15.11 -22.89
C PRO A 641 -12.62 -15.19 -24.22
N ALA A 642 -12.78 -16.27 -24.99
CA ALA A 642 -12.13 -16.42 -26.28
C ALA A 642 -12.61 -15.39 -27.31
N GLU A 643 -13.91 -15.10 -27.36
CA GLU A 643 -14.47 -14.04 -28.23
C GLU A 643 -13.96 -12.66 -27.82
N LEU A 644 -13.91 -12.37 -26.52
CA LEU A 644 -13.35 -11.12 -25.99
C LEU A 644 -11.87 -10.96 -26.38
N ARG A 645 -11.04 -11.99 -26.16
CA ARG A 645 -9.61 -11.95 -26.53
C ARG A 645 -9.41 -11.74 -28.03
N ALA A 646 -10.26 -12.32 -28.87
CA ALA A 646 -10.22 -12.10 -30.32
C ALA A 646 -10.62 -10.67 -30.73
N ALA A 647 -11.58 -10.06 -30.03
CA ALA A 647 -12.04 -8.70 -30.32
C ALA A 647 -11.11 -7.61 -29.75
N MET A 648 -10.41 -7.91 -28.65
CA MET A 648 -9.45 -7.03 -27.99
C MET A 648 -8.10 -7.74 -27.85
N PRO A 649 -7.25 -7.72 -28.90
CA PRO A 649 -5.96 -8.41 -28.91
C PRO A 649 -4.91 -7.64 -28.10
N LEU A 650 -5.08 -7.60 -26.78
CA LEU A 650 -4.07 -7.16 -25.83
C LEU A 650 -3.14 -8.33 -25.51
N ASN A 651 -1.84 -8.06 -25.36
CA ASN A 651 -0.84 -9.09 -25.05
C ASN A 651 -1.20 -9.85 -23.76
N ASP A 652 -1.27 -11.16 -23.84
CA ASP A 652 -1.35 -12.08 -22.73
C ASP A 652 0.05 -12.50 -22.28
N HIS A 653 0.25 -12.65 -20.97
CA HIS A 653 1.53 -13.10 -20.44
C HIS A 653 1.89 -14.50 -21.00
N PRO A 654 3.19 -14.80 -21.18
CA PRO A 654 3.61 -16.17 -21.38
C PRO A 654 3.35 -16.96 -20.10
N VAL A 655 3.26 -18.28 -20.21
CA VAL A 655 3.12 -19.21 -19.08
C VAL A 655 4.34 -20.12 -19.06
N ALA A 656 5.09 -20.07 -17.97
CA ALA A 656 6.15 -21.01 -17.65
C ALA A 656 5.63 -22.07 -16.67
N GLU A 657 5.97 -23.33 -16.92
CA GLU A 657 5.71 -24.45 -16.01
C GLU A 657 7.05 -25.17 -15.79
N ALA A 658 7.62 -25.09 -14.60
CA ALA A 658 8.92 -25.67 -14.29
C ALA A 658 8.87 -27.22 -14.19
N GLY A 659 7.66 -27.78 -14.12
CA GLY A 659 7.41 -29.21 -14.01
C GLY A 659 7.49 -29.73 -12.56
N PRO A 660 7.25 -31.03 -12.35
CA PRO A 660 7.26 -31.62 -11.02
C PRO A 660 8.67 -31.67 -10.45
N ALA A 661 8.76 -31.71 -9.11
CA ALA A 661 10.03 -31.95 -8.42
C ALA A 661 10.72 -33.23 -8.92
N VAL A 662 12.05 -33.21 -8.91
CA VAL A 662 12.88 -34.30 -9.44
C VAL A 662 13.83 -34.84 -8.38
N TRP A 663 14.11 -36.15 -8.42
CA TRP A 663 15.03 -36.82 -7.51
C TRP A 663 16.00 -37.69 -8.31
N GLY A 664 17.29 -37.60 -8.00
CA GLY A 664 18.30 -38.45 -8.62
C GLY A 664 19.61 -38.42 -7.85
N ASP A 665 20.30 -39.56 -7.80
CA ASP A 665 21.68 -39.65 -7.29
C ASP A 665 22.74 -39.33 -8.37
N GLN A 666 22.28 -39.15 -9.62
CA GLN A 666 23.10 -38.68 -10.72
C GLN A 666 23.37 -37.18 -10.60
N ALA A 667 24.55 -36.75 -11.06
CA ALA A 667 24.88 -35.33 -11.13
C ALA A 667 24.02 -34.59 -12.17
N THR A 668 23.62 -35.27 -13.23
CA THR A 668 22.79 -34.73 -14.30
C THR A 668 21.39 -35.31 -14.21
N ILE A 669 20.38 -34.44 -14.15
CA ILE A 669 18.96 -34.79 -14.02
C ILE A 669 18.20 -34.09 -15.15
N ALA A 670 17.23 -34.77 -15.77
CA ALA A 670 16.36 -34.14 -16.78
C ALA A 670 15.23 -33.36 -16.09
N LEU A 671 15.00 -32.11 -16.52
CA LEU A 671 13.84 -31.32 -16.11
C LEU A 671 12.71 -31.50 -17.13
N ALA A 672 11.48 -31.44 -16.66
CA ALA A 672 10.28 -31.62 -17.47
C ALA A 672 9.47 -30.32 -17.58
N GLY A 673 10.17 -29.20 -17.80
CA GLY A 673 9.53 -27.90 -17.94
C GLY A 673 8.83 -27.71 -19.28
N ALA A 674 7.84 -26.83 -19.29
CA ALA A 674 7.07 -26.39 -20.45
C ALA A 674 6.94 -24.87 -20.44
N ALA A 675 6.71 -24.29 -21.62
CA ALA A 675 6.38 -22.89 -21.74
C ALA A 675 5.41 -22.68 -22.90
N THR A 676 4.43 -21.81 -22.71
CA THR A 676 3.44 -21.46 -23.74
C THR A 676 3.28 -19.94 -23.82
N ASP A 677 2.96 -19.47 -25.01
CA ASP A 677 2.64 -18.07 -25.30
C ASP A 677 1.60 -18.09 -26.42
N THR A 678 0.39 -17.62 -26.12
CA THR A 678 -0.74 -17.66 -27.04
C THR A 678 -0.68 -16.59 -28.11
N ASP A 679 0.24 -15.62 -27.99
CA ASP A 679 0.21 -14.35 -28.71
C ASP A 679 1.34 -14.22 -29.75
N THR A 680 1.94 -15.35 -30.15
CA THR A 680 3.20 -15.40 -30.93
C THR A 680 3.16 -14.64 -32.28
N PRO A 681 4.02 -13.61 -32.49
CA PRO A 681 4.54 -12.68 -31.48
C PRO A 681 4.38 -11.20 -31.86
N VAL A 682 4.01 -10.38 -30.87
CA VAL A 682 4.48 -8.98 -30.81
C VAL A 682 5.86 -9.01 -30.13
N GLY A 683 6.97 -9.24 -30.85
CA GLY A 683 8.32 -9.04 -30.29
C GLY A 683 9.43 -10.02 -30.69
N GLY A 684 9.13 -11.29 -30.98
CA GLY A 684 10.13 -12.29 -31.36
C GLY A 684 9.80 -13.70 -30.84
N PRO A 685 10.72 -14.68 -30.94
CA PRO A 685 10.53 -15.98 -30.31
C PRO A 685 10.56 -15.84 -28.78
N LEU A 686 9.68 -16.58 -28.09
CA LEU A 686 9.64 -16.67 -26.63
C LEU A 686 11.02 -16.99 -26.05
N ALA A 687 11.54 -16.11 -25.19
CA ALA A 687 12.83 -16.28 -24.54
C ALA A 687 12.66 -17.14 -23.27
N LEU A 688 13.39 -18.25 -23.21
CA LEU A 688 13.39 -19.15 -22.06
C LEU A 688 14.75 -19.14 -21.39
N ARG A 689 14.76 -19.16 -20.06
CA ARG A 689 15.97 -19.36 -19.27
C ARG A 689 15.67 -20.09 -17.97
N TRP A 690 16.65 -20.86 -17.54
CA TRP A 690 16.67 -21.45 -16.21
C TRP A 690 17.69 -20.75 -15.32
N GLU A 691 17.35 -20.54 -14.05
CA GLU A 691 18.29 -20.05 -13.04
C GLU A 691 18.16 -20.79 -11.71
N VAL A 692 19.21 -20.73 -10.90
CA VAL A 692 19.21 -21.23 -9.53
C VAL A 692 18.85 -20.07 -8.60
N ILE A 693 17.85 -20.27 -7.76
CA ILE A 693 17.47 -19.33 -6.69
C ILE A 693 18.22 -19.68 -5.41
N GLU A 694 18.17 -20.95 -5.01
CA GLU A 694 18.87 -21.48 -3.83
C GLU A 694 19.45 -22.86 -4.13
N GLY A 695 20.58 -23.17 -3.51
CA GLY A 695 21.17 -24.50 -3.58
C GLY A 695 22.58 -24.57 -2.98
N PRO A 696 23.06 -25.77 -2.62
CA PRO A 696 24.38 -25.97 -2.02
C PRO A 696 25.54 -25.85 -3.01
N GLY A 697 25.26 -25.79 -4.31
CA GLY A 697 26.27 -25.78 -5.37
C GLY A 697 25.82 -25.02 -6.60
N GLU A 698 26.54 -25.24 -7.70
CA GLU A 698 26.23 -24.67 -9.01
C GLU A 698 25.30 -25.60 -9.79
N ALA A 699 24.44 -25.01 -10.64
CA ALA A 699 23.65 -25.74 -11.62
C ALA A 699 23.98 -25.23 -13.03
N THR A 700 24.15 -26.15 -13.97
CA THR A 700 24.37 -25.85 -15.39
C THR A 700 23.29 -26.52 -16.22
N PHE A 701 22.66 -25.76 -17.10
CA PHE A 701 21.55 -26.20 -17.94
C PHE A 701 22.02 -26.39 -19.38
N ASP A 702 21.72 -27.53 -19.98
CA ASP A 702 22.08 -27.84 -21.37
C ASP A 702 20.87 -28.42 -22.15
N PRO A 703 20.40 -27.73 -23.20
CA PRO A 703 20.74 -26.35 -23.57
C PRO A 703 20.09 -25.34 -22.61
N PRO A 704 20.72 -24.18 -22.33
CA PRO A 704 20.26 -23.24 -21.29
C PRO A 704 18.93 -22.55 -21.60
N ASN A 705 18.51 -22.54 -22.87
CA ASN A 705 17.32 -21.84 -23.36
C ASN A 705 16.19 -22.81 -23.78
N ALA A 706 16.22 -24.06 -23.30
CA ALA A 706 15.12 -25.00 -23.51
C ALA A 706 14.17 -25.03 -22.30
N ALA A 707 12.89 -25.29 -22.53
CA ALA A 707 11.92 -25.52 -21.45
C ALA A 707 12.26 -26.78 -20.64
N ALA A 708 12.73 -27.85 -21.30
CA ALA A 708 13.09 -29.13 -20.67
C ALA A 708 14.58 -29.49 -20.88
N PRO A 709 15.51 -28.80 -20.21
CA PRO A 709 16.95 -29.07 -20.32
C PRO A 709 17.38 -30.24 -19.42
N ALA A 710 18.60 -30.73 -19.63
CA ALA A 710 19.32 -31.45 -18.59
C ALA A 710 20.00 -30.45 -17.66
N VAL A 711 19.83 -30.63 -16.34
CA VAL A 711 20.54 -29.84 -15.32
C VAL A 711 21.64 -30.67 -14.68
N THR A 712 22.86 -30.13 -14.64
CA THR A 712 24.00 -30.73 -13.92
C THR A 712 24.25 -29.98 -12.62
N LEU A 713 24.17 -30.68 -11.48
CA LEU A 713 24.24 -30.12 -10.13
C LEU A 713 25.56 -30.51 -9.45
N SER A 714 26.37 -29.53 -9.06
CA SER A 714 27.76 -29.79 -8.62
C SER A 714 27.84 -30.47 -7.25
N GLN A 715 26.88 -30.24 -6.34
CA GLN A 715 26.85 -30.83 -4.99
C GLN A 715 25.52 -31.55 -4.68
N PRO A 716 25.51 -32.64 -3.88
CA PRO A 716 24.29 -33.21 -3.37
C PRO A 716 23.54 -32.24 -2.46
N GLY A 717 22.20 -32.26 -2.54
CA GLY A 717 21.28 -31.45 -1.75
C GLY A 717 20.13 -30.91 -2.60
N ASP A 718 19.38 -29.99 -2.02
CA ASP A 718 18.16 -29.45 -2.62
C ASP A 718 18.47 -28.14 -3.35
N TYR A 719 17.99 -28.03 -4.58
CA TYR A 719 18.10 -26.82 -5.40
C TYR A 719 16.71 -26.31 -5.73
N LEU A 720 16.46 -25.02 -5.48
CA LEU A 720 15.31 -24.31 -6.00
C LEU A 720 15.69 -23.72 -7.37
N LEU A 721 15.12 -24.27 -8.43
CA LEU A 721 15.36 -23.88 -9.80
C LEU A 721 14.16 -23.11 -10.33
N ARG A 722 14.39 -22.08 -11.15
CA ARG A 722 13.34 -21.24 -11.73
C ARG A 722 13.41 -21.27 -13.25
N LEU A 723 12.30 -21.60 -13.91
CA LEU A 723 12.11 -21.44 -15.34
C LEU A 723 11.40 -20.12 -15.59
N VAL A 724 11.96 -19.28 -16.45
CA VAL A 724 11.33 -18.03 -16.88
C VAL A 724 11.03 -18.07 -18.36
N ALA A 725 9.83 -17.64 -18.72
CA ALA A 725 9.39 -17.38 -20.08
C ALA A 725 9.10 -15.87 -20.26
N ASP A 726 9.67 -15.26 -21.29
CA ASP A 726 9.61 -13.81 -21.57
C ASP A 726 9.32 -13.57 -23.04
N ASP A 727 8.22 -12.87 -23.34
CA ASP A 727 7.76 -12.57 -24.70
C ASP A 727 8.30 -11.24 -25.24
N GLY A 728 9.01 -10.47 -24.41
CA GLY A 728 9.54 -9.14 -24.72
C GLY A 728 8.72 -7.97 -24.14
N ASP A 729 7.45 -8.20 -23.80
CA ASP A 729 6.58 -7.25 -23.11
C ASP A 729 6.26 -7.70 -21.68
N LEU A 730 5.85 -8.94 -21.48
CA LEU A 730 5.55 -9.58 -20.21
C LEU A 730 6.44 -10.82 -20.00
N TRP A 731 6.56 -11.25 -18.75
CA TRP A 731 7.24 -12.49 -18.43
C TRP A 731 6.57 -13.18 -17.25
N HIS A 732 6.73 -14.50 -17.19
CA HIS A 732 6.23 -15.37 -16.12
C HIS A 732 7.32 -16.33 -15.72
N ALA A 733 7.35 -16.70 -14.44
CA ALA A 733 8.26 -17.69 -13.92
C ALA A 733 7.53 -18.74 -13.09
N ASP A 734 8.08 -19.94 -13.08
CA ASP A 734 7.66 -21.01 -12.19
C ASP A 734 8.91 -21.68 -11.59
N THR A 735 8.75 -22.32 -10.43
CA THR A 735 9.85 -22.92 -9.69
C THR A 735 9.67 -24.41 -9.46
N VAL A 736 10.79 -25.13 -9.43
CA VAL A 736 10.82 -26.56 -9.15
C VAL A 736 12.00 -26.89 -8.23
N THR A 737 11.78 -27.84 -7.33
CA THR A 737 12.85 -28.38 -6.49
C THR A 737 13.52 -29.57 -7.18
N ALA A 738 14.84 -29.50 -7.34
CA ALA A 738 15.67 -30.62 -7.76
C ALA A 738 16.47 -31.17 -6.58
N HIS A 739 16.25 -32.44 -6.26
CA HIS A 739 16.89 -33.14 -5.15
C HIS A 739 18.05 -34.01 -5.68
N ARG A 740 19.29 -33.50 -5.55
CA ARG A 740 20.47 -34.31 -5.84
C ARG A 740 20.84 -35.15 -4.64
N LEU A 741 20.61 -36.45 -4.73
CA LEU A 741 20.92 -37.40 -3.68
C LEU A 741 22.43 -37.74 -3.67
N PRO A 742 22.98 -38.18 -2.53
CA PRO A 742 24.30 -38.80 -2.50
C PRO A 742 24.36 -40.03 -3.41
N ALA A 743 25.54 -40.30 -4.00
CA ALA A 743 25.72 -41.41 -4.92
C ALA A 743 25.27 -42.76 -4.33
N GLY A 744 24.46 -43.51 -5.08
CA GLY A 744 23.92 -44.80 -4.65
C GLY A 744 22.75 -44.73 -3.67
N ALA A 745 22.31 -43.52 -3.29
CA ALA A 745 21.07 -43.35 -2.55
C ALA A 745 19.88 -43.43 -3.52
N GLN A 746 18.81 -44.10 -3.11
CA GLN A 746 17.55 -44.14 -3.85
C GLN A 746 16.44 -43.56 -2.99
N THR A 747 15.52 -42.85 -3.61
CA THR A 747 14.30 -42.40 -2.94
C THR A 747 13.34 -43.58 -2.80
N ALA A 748 13.20 -44.11 -1.59
CA ALA A 748 12.23 -45.18 -1.31
C ALA A 748 10.77 -44.69 -1.45
N ARG A 749 10.52 -43.42 -1.09
CA ARG A 749 9.27 -42.68 -1.29
C ARG A 749 9.58 -41.18 -1.28
N ALA A 750 9.09 -40.45 -2.26
CA ALA A 750 9.18 -38.99 -2.32
C ALA A 750 7.79 -38.40 -2.08
N TRP A 751 7.74 -37.30 -1.34
CA TRP A 751 6.58 -36.41 -1.31
C TRP A 751 6.99 -35.13 -2.03
N GLY A 752 6.28 -34.80 -3.12
CA GLY A 752 6.44 -33.52 -3.78
C GLY A 752 5.57 -32.47 -3.09
N TRP A 753 6.15 -31.32 -2.79
CA TRP A 753 5.43 -30.17 -2.23
C TRP A 753 4.63 -29.38 -3.30
N ALA A 754 4.82 -29.72 -4.58
CA ALA A 754 4.17 -29.07 -5.73
C ALA A 754 2.68 -29.44 -5.91
N THR A 755 2.21 -30.48 -5.22
CA THR A 755 0.77 -30.67 -5.02
C THR A 755 0.41 -29.88 -3.78
N ASN A 756 -0.46 -28.88 -3.92
CA ASN A 756 -1.09 -28.24 -2.77
C ASN A 756 -1.90 -29.32 -2.04
N LEU A 757 -1.27 -29.97 -1.08
CA LEU A 757 -1.99 -30.68 -0.05
C LEU A 757 -2.58 -29.57 0.80
N ASP A 758 -3.89 -29.39 0.69
CA ASP A 758 -4.59 -28.94 1.87
C ASP A 758 -4.28 -29.90 3.04
N LYS A 759 -4.74 -29.47 4.21
CA LYS A 759 -4.32 -29.84 5.56
C LYS A 759 -4.44 -31.34 5.97
N GLU A 760 -4.44 -32.31 5.07
CA GLU A 760 -4.77 -33.71 5.38
C GLU A 760 -3.84 -34.78 4.79
N GLY A 761 -2.57 -34.46 4.55
CA GLY A 761 -1.51 -35.49 4.49
C GLY A 761 -0.80 -35.74 5.83
N TRP A 762 -0.75 -34.70 6.67
CA TRP A 762 -0.29 -34.74 8.04
C TRP A 762 -1.46 -34.28 8.90
N THR A 763 -2.02 -35.16 9.72
CA THR A 763 -2.75 -34.69 10.90
C THR A 763 -1.79 -33.87 11.72
N ASP A 764 -2.24 -32.73 12.27
CA ASP A 764 -1.57 -31.98 13.33
C ASP A 764 -0.93 -32.97 14.31
N ALA A 765 0.33 -33.32 14.09
CA ALA A 765 1.05 -34.25 14.93
C ALA A 765 1.54 -33.41 16.10
N ASP A 766 0.57 -33.07 16.95
CA ASP A 766 0.65 -32.47 18.27
C ASP A 766 2.08 -32.03 18.63
N LEU A 767 2.54 -30.94 18.00
CA LEU A 767 3.83 -30.30 18.31
C LEU A 767 3.79 -29.65 19.71
N GLY A 768 2.73 -29.91 20.49
CA GLY A 768 2.39 -29.21 21.72
C GLY A 768 1.93 -27.77 21.48
N THR A 769 1.65 -27.37 20.24
CA THR A 769 1.17 -26.03 19.88
C THR A 769 -0.25 -26.10 19.35
N THR A 770 -1.19 -25.42 20.00
CA THR A 770 -2.58 -25.32 19.53
C THR A 770 -2.79 -24.05 18.71
N LEU A 771 -3.77 -24.09 17.79
CA LEU A 771 -4.32 -22.85 17.21
C LEU A 771 -4.77 -21.98 18.38
N GLN A 772 -4.18 -20.80 18.52
CA GLN A 772 -4.61 -19.83 19.50
C GLN A 772 -5.34 -18.71 18.79
N VAL A 773 -6.62 -18.54 19.12
CA VAL A 773 -7.44 -17.45 18.62
C VAL A 773 -7.46 -16.33 19.66
N PHE A 774 -7.24 -15.11 19.21
CA PHE A 774 -7.22 -13.91 20.03
C PHE A 774 -8.42 -13.03 19.65
N ASP A 775 -9.61 -13.41 20.12
CA ASP A 775 -10.87 -12.71 19.80
C ASP A 775 -11.05 -11.39 20.59
N GLU A 776 -10.35 -11.23 21.72
CA GLU A 776 -10.49 -10.09 22.63
C GLU A 776 -9.73 -8.83 22.17
N GLN A 777 -9.27 -8.79 20.92
CA GLN A 777 -8.53 -7.66 20.35
C GLN A 777 -9.40 -6.80 19.43
N ALA A 778 -8.92 -5.61 19.07
CA ALA A 778 -9.59 -4.74 18.11
C ALA A 778 -9.78 -5.40 16.73
N TRP A 779 -8.93 -6.38 16.41
CA TRP A 779 -9.03 -7.23 15.22
C TRP A 779 -8.78 -8.68 15.64
N PRO A 780 -9.76 -9.59 15.51
CA PRO A 780 -9.57 -10.99 15.85
C PRO A 780 -8.42 -11.60 15.04
N THR A 781 -7.46 -12.19 15.73
CA THR A 781 -6.27 -12.77 15.08
C THR A 781 -6.08 -14.20 15.52
N ARG A 782 -5.23 -14.93 14.80
CA ARG A 782 -4.88 -16.30 15.17
C ARG A 782 -3.38 -16.53 15.09
N ALA A 783 -2.81 -17.10 16.14
CA ALA A 783 -1.53 -17.79 16.02
C ALA A 783 -1.84 -19.19 15.54
N GLU A 784 -1.53 -19.46 14.28
CA GLU A 784 -1.53 -20.82 13.77
C GLU A 784 -0.50 -21.64 14.55
N PRO A 785 -0.70 -22.97 14.74
CA PRO A 785 0.37 -23.85 15.19
C PRO A 785 1.63 -23.57 14.38
N ILE A 786 2.83 -23.76 14.95
CA ILE A 786 4.06 -23.54 14.19
C ILE A 786 4.09 -24.53 13.03
N ARG A 787 3.72 -24.07 11.83
CA ARG A 787 3.59 -24.89 10.61
C ARG A 787 4.90 -24.99 9.84
N TYR A 788 5.85 -24.10 10.11
CA TYR A 788 7.09 -23.98 9.37
C TYR A 788 8.32 -24.09 10.27
N VAL A 789 9.19 -25.05 9.94
CA VAL A 789 10.61 -25.01 10.29
C VAL A 789 11.34 -24.63 9.00
N ALA A 790 11.58 -23.34 8.79
CA ALA A 790 12.35 -22.87 7.65
C ALA A 790 13.45 -21.92 8.11
N GLY A 791 14.69 -22.15 7.68
CA GLY A 791 15.79 -21.20 7.82
C GLY A 791 16.46 -21.11 9.19
N GLY A 792 17.01 -22.22 9.69
CA GLY A 792 17.95 -22.20 10.82
C GLY A 792 17.32 -22.12 12.22
N TYR A 793 15.99 -22.05 12.31
CA TYR A 793 15.27 -22.21 13.56
C TYR A 793 15.08 -23.68 13.92
N TYR A 794 15.09 -23.97 15.22
CA TYR A 794 14.59 -25.23 15.76
C TYR A 794 13.35 -24.94 16.63
N ILE A 795 12.31 -25.76 16.47
CA ILE A 795 11.20 -25.80 17.43
C ILE A 795 11.66 -26.64 18.62
N VAL A 796 11.66 -26.06 19.81
CA VAL A 796 11.84 -26.82 21.06
C VAL A 796 10.52 -26.86 21.79
N ALA A 797 9.87 -28.02 21.77
CA ALA A 797 8.79 -28.35 22.68
C ALA A 797 9.40 -28.93 23.97
N LEU A 798 9.21 -28.25 25.10
CA LEU A 798 9.61 -28.75 26.41
C LEU A 798 8.55 -29.76 26.89
N ASP A 799 9.01 -30.89 27.43
CA ASP A 799 8.15 -31.91 28.03
C ASP A 799 7.23 -31.27 29.10
N ALA A 800 5.91 -31.41 28.97
CA ALA A 800 4.84 -30.75 29.74
C ALA A 800 4.54 -29.25 29.46
N SER A 801 5.09 -28.65 28.39
CA SER A 801 4.65 -27.33 27.92
C SER A 801 3.47 -27.44 26.95
N THR A 802 2.46 -26.57 27.09
CA THR A 802 1.37 -26.40 26.10
C THR A 802 1.69 -25.34 25.03
N THR A 803 2.92 -24.82 25.03
CA THR A 803 3.43 -23.85 24.05
C THR A 803 4.83 -24.25 23.57
N GLY A 804 5.03 -24.28 22.25
CA GLY A 804 6.35 -24.41 21.63
C GLY A 804 7.02 -23.05 21.51
N HIS A 805 8.36 -23.03 21.56
CA HIS A 805 9.15 -21.82 21.39
C HIS A 805 10.05 -21.92 20.14
N LEU A 806 10.17 -20.82 19.39
CA LEU A 806 11.13 -20.66 18.29
C LEU A 806 12.48 -20.21 18.85
N LEU A 807 13.54 -20.98 18.60
CA LEU A 807 14.92 -20.58 18.92
C LEU A 807 15.64 -20.09 17.66
N SER A 808 16.13 -18.85 17.68
CA SER A 808 16.97 -18.31 16.60
C SER A 808 18.34 -18.99 16.58
N PRO A 809 18.92 -19.25 15.40
CA PRO A 809 20.30 -19.72 15.30
C PRO A 809 21.33 -18.75 15.89
N ALA A 810 21.00 -17.47 16.08
CA ALA A 810 21.89 -16.49 16.72
C ALA A 810 22.09 -16.73 18.22
N ASP A 811 21.17 -17.47 18.87
CA ASP A 811 21.26 -17.84 20.30
C ASP A 811 21.99 -19.19 20.52
N LEU A 812 22.61 -19.76 19.48
CA LEU A 812 23.40 -21.00 19.54
C LEU A 812 24.90 -20.79 19.73
N ASN A 813 25.35 -19.59 20.08
CA ASN A 813 26.69 -19.42 20.67
C ASN A 813 26.72 -20.04 22.07
N LEU A 814 26.65 -21.37 22.15
CA LEU A 814 27.26 -22.11 23.22
C LEU A 814 28.78 -21.96 23.01
N PRO A 815 29.53 -21.38 23.95
CA PRO A 815 30.98 -21.43 23.90
C PRO A 815 31.39 -22.89 23.69
N ALA A 816 32.08 -23.18 22.59
CA ALA A 816 32.54 -24.54 22.28
C ALA A 816 33.59 -25.05 23.28
N ALA A 817 34.11 -24.17 24.14
CA ALA A 817 34.92 -24.55 25.28
C ALA A 817 34.00 -25.02 26.42
N ASP A 818 34.06 -26.32 26.71
CA ASP A 818 33.52 -27.00 27.89
C ASP A 818 32.07 -27.53 27.82
N VAL A 819 31.60 -27.95 26.64
CA VAL A 819 30.37 -28.77 26.54
C VAL A 819 30.73 -30.21 26.14
N ASP A 820 31.06 -31.04 27.13
CA ASP A 820 31.41 -32.46 26.93
C ASP A 820 30.27 -33.31 26.35
N SER A 821 29.03 -32.80 26.35
CA SER A 821 27.89 -33.46 25.72
C SER A 821 26.78 -32.49 25.36
N VAL A 822 26.26 -32.58 24.13
CA VAL A 822 24.96 -32.00 23.74
C VAL A 822 23.92 -33.11 23.87
N ARG A 823 22.88 -32.90 24.69
CA ARG A 823 21.82 -33.89 24.89
C ARG A 823 20.58 -33.51 24.08
N LEU A 824 20.38 -34.21 22.97
CA LEU A 824 19.19 -34.10 22.13
C LEU A 824 18.17 -35.16 22.56
N ARG A 825 16.95 -34.75 22.90
CA ARG A 825 15.85 -35.68 23.21
C ARG A 825 14.93 -35.71 22.00
N LEU A 826 14.86 -36.85 21.32
CA LEU A 826 14.07 -37.05 20.11
C LEU A 826 13.01 -38.10 20.38
N MET A 827 11.78 -37.84 19.93
CA MET A 827 10.66 -38.78 20.06
C MET A 827 10.24 -39.25 18.66
N ASN A 828 10.20 -40.56 18.46
CA ASN A 828 9.86 -41.19 17.19
C ASN A 828 8.39 -41.66 17.24
N SER A 829 7.52 -40.90 16.58
CA SER A 829 6.08 -41.14 16.56
C SER A 829 5.62 -41.94 15.33
N THR A 830 6.56 -42.60 14.66
CA THR A 830 6.29 -43.46 13.50
C THR A 830 6.64 -44.92 13.81
N ASN A 831 6.26 -45.83 12.92
CA ASN A 831 6.66 -47.23 13.00
C ASN A 831 8.12 -47.45 12.52
N ALA A 832 8.83 -46.38 12.15
CA ALA A 832 10.21 -46.47 11.68
C ALA A 832 11.10 -46.95 12.82
N THR A 833 11.79 -48.06 12.62
CA THR A 833 12.69 -48.62 13.64
C THR A 833 14.12 -48.07 13.54
N THR A 834 14.37 -47.17 12.57
CA THR A 834 15.68 -46.55 12.33
C THR A 834 15.53 -45.07 12.02
N PHE A 835 16.38 -44.25 12.63
CA PHE A 835 16.54 -42.82 12.36
C PHE A 835 18.02 -42.54 12.11
N ARG A 836 18.34 -41.60 11.22
CA ARG A 836 19.72 -41.19 10.94
C ARG A 836 19.87 -39.70 11.28
N LEU A 837 20.52 -39.43 12.41
CA LEU A 837 20.97 -38.08 12.77
C LEU A 837 22.33 -37.83 12.09
N ARG A 838 22.47 -36.73 11.35
CA ARG A 838 23.75 -36.28 10.83
C ARG A 838 24.08 -34.93 11.45
N LEU A 839 25.12 -34.91 12.28
CA LEU A 839 25.74 -33.68 12.76
C LEU A 839 26.87 -33.35 11.78
N LEU A 840 26.81 -32.17 11.16
CA LEU A 840 27.88 -31.63 10.35
C LEU A 840 28.55 -30.55 11.19
N THR A 841 29.71 -30.87 11.76
CA THR A 841 30.67 -29.84 12.16
C THR A 841 31.44 -29.44 10.91
N ASP A 842 31.71 -28.15 10.75
CA ASP A 842 32.52 -27.65 9.64
C ASP A 842 33.85 -28.45 9.58
N PRO A 843 34.26 -29.02 8.44
CA PRO A 843 35.48 -29.84 8.38
C PRO A 843 36.78 -29.02 8.42
N ALA A 844 36.71 -27.70 8.60
CA ALA A 844 37.86 -26.82 8.50
C ALA A 844 38.09 -26.00 9.78
N ALA A 845 38.47 -26.68 10.86
CA ALA A 845 39.28 -26.10 11.93
C ALA A 845 39.90 -27.24 12.74
N ASP A 846 41.16 -27.58 12.42
CA ASP A 846 42.07 -28.21 13.37
C ASP A 846 42.32 -27.27 14.58
#